data_AF-A0A6I3ZRH8-F1
#
_entry.id   AF-A0A6I3ZRH8-F1
#
_cell.length_a   1.000
_cell.length_b   1.000
_cell.length_c   1.000
_cell.angle_alpha   90.00
_cell.angle_beta   90.00
_cell.angle_gamma   90.00
#
_symmetry.space_group_name_H-M   'P 1'
#
loop_
_entity.id
_entity.type
_entity.pdbx_description
1 polymer ?
#
loop_
_entity_poly.entity_id
_entity_poly.type
_entity_poly.pdbx_seq_one_letter_code
_entity_poly.pdbx_strand_id
1 'polypeptide(L)'
;MTTPVRPGRASPLGATPDQHGTNFAVSSGGDRVTLCLFDAAGTETRIVLPERDGDVHHGYVAGVGPGQAYGFRVDGPFDRSRGLCYNPAKLLLDPYARAIHGHVRFGPEVLGYAIETPSVPSALDSAPFVPRSLVAAAGPPRTTGPGHALADTVLYEVHVRGFTAAHPGVPEALRGTYAGLAHEAAIGHLVDLGVTTVELLPVHHNVPESFLIERGLTNYWGYNTIGFFAPHAAYSAAVRAGRPGGQVGEFRAMVDALHAAGIEVVLDVVFNHTAEGGPGGPTLCFRGLDNAAYYRLDPADPSRYLDTTGTGNSVNTADGATLRMVMDSLRYWVTEMGVDGYRFDLAPTLGREADDRFDPFSAFFDVVGQDPVVSQVKLIAEPWDVGRYDSYGVGRFPPLWSEWNGRYRDTVRDWWRSHDGLLPDFASRLCGSADIYDRPEDGRRPTASINFVTVHDGFTLSDLVSYNGKHNEANGEGNRDGTDDNRSWNCGAEGPTDDPDVRALRARQQRAFLVTLLLSAGVPLLLGGDELGRTQRGNNNAYCQDNEITWFDWSAIDTDLLRFTKDVIALRRKHPVFRRRRFSAGSGGSDLRWFTPAGTEMTQANWADPEARSFALFIDGATDPDVSADGVPLLDDDFLLLVNGWWEPLTFELPADYGAHRWEVVCSTFDPAERDTVAGPTTVGPRSVVVLRSAR
;
A
#
# COMPACT_ATOMS: atom_id res chain seq x y z
N MET A 1 -46.93 13.11 -9.64
CA MET A 1 -47.38 11.94 -8.85
C MET A 1 -46.17 11.50 -8.03
N THR A 2 -46.30 11.43 -6.72
CA THR A 2 -45.22 10.97 -5.83
C THR A 2 -44.91 9.51 -6.14
N THR A 3 -43.64 9.17 -6.37
CA THR A 3 -43.22 7.78 -6.58
C THR A 3 -43.54 7.00 -5.30
N PRO A 4 -44.47 6.02 -5.32
CA PRO A 4 -44.82 5.27 -4.13
C PRO A 4 -43.63 4.43 -3.67
N VAL A 5 -43.24 4.59 -2.40
CA VAL A 5 -42.11 3.87 -1.79
C VAL A 5 -42.62 2.76 -0.90
N ARG A 6 -42.02 1.57 -1.08
CA ARG A 6 -42.34 0.39 -0.29
C ARG A 6 -41.39 0.30 0.91
N PRO A 7 -41.73 -0.48 1.95
CA PRO A 7 -40.90 -0.63 3.15
C PRO A 7 -39.43 -1.03 2.88
N GLY A 8 -39.18 -1.86 1.86
CA GLY A 8 -37.82 -2.33 1.57
C GLY A 8 -37.27 -3.24 2.67
N ARG A 9 -35.95 -3.24 2.86
CA ARG A 9 -35.23 -4.04 3.86
C ARG A 9 -34.02 -3.27 4.40
N ALA A 10 -33.72 -3.43 5.68
CA ALA A 10 -32.54 -2.86 6.34
C ALA A 10 -31.19 -3.50 5.93
N SER A 11 -31.20 -4.57 5.12
CA SER A 11 -29.99 -5.27 4.69
C SER A 11 -30.14 -5.83 3.27
N PRO A 12 -29.07 -5.81 2.45
CA PRO A 12 -27.75 -5.21 2.73
C PRO A 12 -27.81 -3.67 2.77
N LEU A 13 -26.82 -3.04 3.40
CA LEU A 13 -26.62 -1.59 3.35
C LEU A 13 -26.23 -1.13 1.94
N GLY A 14 -26.56 0.12 1.62
CA GLY A 14 -26.40 0.74 0.32
C GLY A 14 -27.59 0.58 -0.63
N ALA A 15 -27.38 0.91 -1.89
CA ALA A 15 -28.34 0.69 -2.97
C ALA A 15 -28.19 -0.69 -3.63
N THR A 16 -29.22 -1.53 -3.52
CA THR A 16 -29.26 -2.88 -4.10
C THR A 16 -30.36 -3.00 -5.16
N PRO A 17 -30.01 -2.96 -6.45
CA PRO A 17 -30.98 -3.09 -7.52
C PRO A 17 -31.43 -4.55 -7.74
N ASP A 18 -32.67 -4.71 -8.18
CA ASP A 18 -33.21 -5.95 -8.73
C ASP A 18 -33.91 -5.68 -10.08
N GLN A 19 -34.63 -6.66 -10.61
CA GLN A 19 -35.34 -6.55 -11.89
C GLN A 19 -36.54 -5.58 -11.90
N HIS A 20 -36.97 -5.07 -10.74
CA HIS A 20 -38.17 -4.26 -10.59
C HIS A 20 -37.91 -2.86 -9.98
N GLY A 21 -36.74 -2.64 -9.38
CA GLY A 21 -36.44 -1.42 -8.64
C GLY A 21 -35.16 -1.55 -7.81
N THR A 22 -35.01 -0.66 -6.84
CA THR A 22 -33.82 -0.64 -5.96
C THR A 22 -34.23 -0.51 -4.49
N ASN A 23 -33.64 -1.36 -3.65
CA ASN A 23 -33.67 -1.21 -2.20
C ASN A 23 -32.56 -0.27 -1.76
N PHE A 24 -32.88 0.74 -0.96
CA PHE A 24 -31.93 1.65 -0.34
C PHE A 24 -31.95 1.43 1.17
N ALA A 25 -30.78 1.26 1.78
CA ALA A 25 -30.62 1.15 3.23
C ALA A 25 -29.36 1.90 3.68
N VAL A 26 -29.47 2.78 4.68
CA VAL A 26 -28.34 3.60 5.16
C VAL A 26 -28.36 3.71 6.68
N SER A 27 -27.19 3.54 7.30
CA SER A 27 -27.03 3.73 8.74
C SER A 27 -26.86 5.21 9.07
N SER A 28 -27.72 5.73 9.94
CA SER A 28 -27.71 7.12 10.39
C SER A 28 -28.40 7.27 11.73
N GLY A 29 -27.81 8.03 12.64
CA GLY A 29 -28.44 8.42 13.92
C GLY A 29 -29.44 9.57 13.79
N GLY A 30 -29.68 10.09 12.58
CA GLY A 30 -30.60 11.20 12.34
C GLY A 30 -32.07 10.84 12.56
N ASP A 31 -32.93 11.85 12.69
CA ASP A 31 -34.36 11.68 12.93
C ASP A 31 -35.09 11.19 11.67
N ARG A 32 -34.66 11.69 10.50
CA ARG A 32 -35.28 11.39 9.21
C ARG A 32 -34.24 11.43 8.10
N VAL A 33 -34.28 10.40 7.25
CA VAL A 33 -33.43 10.30 6.07
C VAL A 33 -34.28 10.47 4.80
N THR A 34 -33.86 11.39 3.95
CA THR A 34 -34.45 11.65 2.64
C THR A 34 -33.51 11.17 1.54
N LEU A 35 -33.93 10.15 0.80
CA LEU A 35 -33.32 9.73 -0.46
C LEU A 35 -33.57 10.79 -1.53
N CYS A 36 -32.51 11.22 -2.20
CA CYS A 36 -32.55 12.22 -3.25
C CYS A 36 -32.12 11.58 -4.57
N LEU A 37 -33.05 11.43 -5.51
CA LEU A 37 -32.80 10.88 -6.85
C LEU A 37 -32.62 12.02 -7.84
N PHE A 38 -31.67 11.89 -8.77
CA PHE A 38 -31.39 12.91 -9.77
C PHE A 38 -31.61 12.38 -11.18
N ASP A 39 -32.36 13.12 -12.00
CA ASP A 39 -32.47 12.83 -13.43
C ASP A 39 -31.26 13.35 -14.23
N ALA A 40 -31.26 13.12 -15.54
CA ALA A 40 -30.19 13.57 -16.44
C ALA A 40 -30.07 15.11 -16.54
N ALA A 41 -31.13 15.86 -16.24
CA ALA A 41 -31.09 17.32 -16.17
C ALA A 41 -30.58 17.81 -14.80
N GLY A 42 -30.36 16.91 -13.85
CA GLY A 42 -29.95 17.22 -12.49
C GLY A 42 -31.10 17.62 -11.57
N THR A 43 -32.36 17.40 -11.98
CA THR A 43 -33.54 17.68 -11.15
C THR A 43 -33.60 16.69 -10.00
N GLU A 44 -33.73 17.21 -8.78
CA GLU A 44 -33.80 16.43 -7.56
C GLU A 44 -35.24 15.98 -7.25
N THR A 45 -35.44 14.68 -7.06
CA THR A 45 -36.66 14.09 -6.50
C THR A 45 -36.37 13.58 -5.10
N ARG A 46 -37.07 14.13 -4.11
CA ARG A 46 -36.87 13.81 -2.68
C ARG A 46 -37.91 12.83 -2.18
N ILE A 47 -37.44 11.79 -1.49
CA ILE A 47 -38.22 10.67 -1.01
C ILE A 47 -37.80 10.37 0.43
N VAL A 48 -38.72 10.52 1.37
CA VAL A 48 -38.45 10.11 2.77
C VAL A 48 -38.43 8.58 2.83
N LEU A 49 -37.38 8.00 3.42
CA LEU A 49 -37.32 6.56 3.67
C LEU A 49 -38.33 6.21 4.77
N PRO A 50 -39.30 5.30 4.51
CA PRO A 50 -40.45 5.11 5.38
C PRO A 50 -40.16 4.32 6.66
N GLU A 51 -39.14 3.46 6.64
CA GLU A 51 -38.87 2.50 7.73
C GLU A 51 -37.50 2.74 8.36
N ARG A 52 -37.38 2.35 9.63
CA ARG A 52 -36.13 2.36 10.40
C ARG A 52 -36.06 1.14 11.31
N ASP A 53 -35.08 0.26 11.07
CA ASP A 53 -34.75 -0.88 11.94
C ASP A 53 -33.40 -0.60 12.63
N GLY A 54 -33.42 -0.39 13.95
CA GLY A 54 -32.23 0.12 14.67
C GLY A 54 -31.84 1.51 14.17
N ASP A 55 -30.60 1.68 13.73
CA ASP A 55 -30.11 2.92 13.11
C ASP A 55 -30.10 2.86 11.57
N VAL A 56 -30.73 1.85 10.98
CA VAL A 56 -30.79 1.70 9.52
C VAL A 56 -32.12 2.21 8.99
N HIS A 57 -32.07 3.30 8.23
CA HIS A 57 -33.21 3.83 7.47
C HIS A 57 -33.28 3.14 6.10
N HIS A 58 -34.46 2.68 5.69
CA HIS A 58 -34.60 1.96 4.43
C HIS A 58 -35.93 2.14 3.71
N GLY A 59 -35.92 1.80 2.41
CA GLY A 59 -37.08 1.86 1.53
C GLY A 59 -36.77 1.25 0.16
N TYR A 60 -37.81 0.82 -0.55
CA TYR A 60 -37.70 0.27 -1.90
C TYR A 60 -38.44 1.13 -2.92
N VAL A 61 -37.74 1.53 -3.98
CA VAL A 61 -38.25 2.41 -5.04
C VAL A 61 -38.34 1.63 -6.34
N ALA A 62 -39.57 1.42 -6.82
CA ALA A 62 -39.83 0.72 -8.09
C ALA A 62 -39.37 1.55 -9.30
N GLY A 63 -38.87 0.88 -10.33
CA GLY A 63 -38.41 1.49 -11.58
C GLY A 63 -37.04 2.18 -11.52
N VAL A 64 -36.42 2.26 -10.34
CA VAL A 64 -35.03 2.74 -10.20
C VAL A 64 -34.07 1.58 -10.45
N GLY A 65 -33.17 1.75 -11.41
CA GLY A 65 -32.18 0.74 -11.79
C GLY A 65 -30.74 1.28 -11.85
N PRO A 66 -29.79 0.42 -12.27
CA PRO A 66 -28.38 0.80 -12.40
C PRO A 66 -28.17 2.08 -13.23
N GLY A 67 -27.23 2.92 -12.80
CA GLY A 67 -26.93 4.23 -13.37
C GLY A 67 -27.73 5.39 -12.77
N GLN A 68 -28.78 5.12 -11.97
CA GLN A 68 -29.49 6.17 -11.24
C GLN A 68 -28.56 6.90 -10.28
N ALA A 69 -28.44 8.22 -10.44
CA ALA A 69 -27.70 9.06 -9.50
C ALA A 69 -28.54 9.38 -8.27
N TYR A 70 -27.93 9.29 -7.09
CA TYR A 70 -28.61 9.54 -5.82
C TYR A 70 -27.67 10.06 -4.73
N GLY A 71 -28.27 10.48 -3.61
CA GLY A 71 -27.61 10.78 -2.35
C GLY A 71 -28.65 10.88 -1.23
N PHE A 72 -28.22 11.29 -0.04
CA PHE A 72 -29.08 11.42 1.14
C PHE A 72 -29.07 12.82 1.71
N ARG A 73 -30.16 13.21 2.36
CA ARG A 73 -30.24 14.37 3.26
C ARG A 73 -30.78 13.90 4.59
N VAL A 74 -30.16 14.33 5.68
CA VAL A 74 -30.50 13.87 7.02
C VAL A 74 -30.95 15.05 7.88
N ASP A 75 -32.15 14.93 8.44
CA ASP A 75 -32.64 15.81 9.47
C ASP A 75 -32.21 15.31 10.85
N GLY A 76 -31.88 16.23 11.75
CA GLY A 76 -31.51 15.92 13.13
C GLY A 76 -30.99 17.15 13.86
N PRO A 77 -30.58 17.01 15.13
CA PRO A 77 -30.02 18.10 15.91
C PRO A 77 -28.67 18.58 15.34
N PHE A 78 -28.49 19.90 15.25
CA PHE A 78 -27.20 20.50 14.96
C PHE A 78 -26.66 21.19 16.23
N ASP A 79 -25.71 20.53 16.89
CA ASP A 79 -25.02 21.04 18.08
C ASP A 79 -23.60 20.48 18.11
N ARG A 80 -22.67 21.27 17.57
CA ARG A 80 -21.26 20.89 17.46
C ARG A 80 -20.58 20.68 18.80
N SER A 81 -21.04 21.36 19.87
CA SER A 81 -20.49 21.17 21.21
C SER A 81 -20.75 19.76 21.75
N ARG A 82 -21.75 19.08 21.19
CA ARG A 82 -22.12 17.69 21.49
C ARG A 82 -21.73 16.73 20.36
N GLY A 83 -20.96 17.19 19.37
CA GLY A 83 -20.58 16.40 18.19
C GLY A 83 -21.71 16.14 17.20
N LEU A 84 -22.88 16.80 17.32
CA LEU A 84 -24.04 16.58 16.46
C LEU A 84 -23.98 17.51 15.23
N CYS A 85 -23.92 16.94 14.03
CA CYS A 85 -23.66 17.68 12.78
C CYS A 85 -24.71 17.48 11.67
N TYR A 86 -25.94 17.08 12.03
CA TYR A 86 -27.02 16.87 11.06
C TYR A 86 -27.42 18.17 10.37
N ASN A 87 -27.38 18.20 9.03
CA ASN A 87 -27.80 19.36 8.25
C ASN A 87 -28.44 18.92 6.91
N PRO A 88 -29.77 19.01 6.75
CA PRO A 88 -30.46 18.55 5.55
C PRO A 88 -30.20 19.43 4.32
N ALA A 89 -29.60 20.61 4.46
CA ALA A 89 -29.14 21.41 3.32
C ALA A 89 -27.95 20.77 2.59
N LYS A 90 -27.25 19.81 3.23
CA LYS A 90 -26.12 19.10 2.64
C LYS A 90 -26.59 17.79 2.01
N LEU A 91 -26.32 17.63 0.71
CA LEU A 91 -26.43 16.35 0.03
C LEU A 91 -25.23 15.50 0.39
N LEU A 92 -25.50 14.30 0.89
CA LEU A 92 -24.52 13.33 1.37
C LEU A 92 -24.42 12.16 0.39
N LEU A 93 -23.20 11.65 0.22
CA LEU A 93 -22.96 10.37 -0.44
C LEU A 93 -23.50 9.22 0.40
N ASP A 94 -23.81 8.11 -0.26
CA ASP A 94 -24.00 6.81 0.39
C ASP A 94 -22.63 6.22 0.78
N PRO A 95 -22.39 5.89 2.08
CA PRO A 95 -21.17 5.22 2.53
C PRO A 95 -20.90 3.88 1.81
N TYR A 96 -21.95 3.22 1.33
CA TYR A 96 -21.92 1.95 0.60
C TYR A 96 -22.02 2.13 -0.93
N ALA A 97 -21.84 3.35 -1.44
CA ALA A 97 -21.83 3.59 -2.87
C ALA A 97 -20.73 2.78 -3.57
N ARG A 98 -21.12 1.86 -4.44
CA ARG A 98 -20.19 1.07 -5.27
C ARG A 98 -19.65 1.84 -6.48
N ALA A 99 -20.28 2.97 -6.81
CA ALA A 99 -19.82 3.89 -7.83
C ALA A 99 -20.19 5.33 -7.45
N ILE A 100 -19.28 6.26 -7.72
CA ILE A 100 -19.44 7.70 -7.46
C ILE A 100 -19.10 8.45 -8.73
N HIS A 101 -19.86 9.50 -9.03
CA HIS A 101 -19.67 10.36 -10.20
C HIS A 101 -19.71 11.85 -9.83
N GLY A 102 -18.77 12.61 -10.39
CA GLY A 102 -18.61 14.04 -10.12
C GLY A 102 -17.36 14.32 -9.30
N HIS A 103 -17.20 15.59 -8.92
CA HIS A 103 -16.11 16.08 -8.08
C HIS A 103 -16.67 17.08 -7.07
N VAL A 104 -15.93 17.33 -6.00
CA VAL A 104 -16.27 18.38 -5.03
C VAL A 104 -15.85 19.74 -5.60
N ARG A 105 -16.75 20.72 -5.51
CA ARG A 105 -16.45 22.13 -5.74
C ARG A 105 -16.47 22.83 -4.39
N PHE A 106 -15.29 23.11 -3.84
CA PHE A 106 -15.15 23.69 -2.51
C PHE A 106 -15.70 25.13 -2.45
N GLY A 107 -16.37 25.43 -1.35
CA GLY A 107 -17.04 26.69 -1.08
C GLY A 107 -17.88 26.62 0.20
N PRO A 108 -18.51 27.72 0.64
CA PRO A 108 -19.38 27.74 1.81
C PRO A 108 -20.54 26.73 1.76
N GLU A 109 -20.93 26.30 0.56
CA GLU A 109 -22.03 25.36 0.31
C GLU A 109 -21.75 23.97 0.86
N VAL A 110 -20.49 23.50 0.80
CA VAL A 110 -20.10 22.16 1.27
C VAL A 110 -19.80 22.11 2.76
N LEU A 111 -19.83 23.24 3.47
CA LEU A 111 -19.65 23.30 4.92
C LEU A 111 -20.99 23.09 5.64
N GLY A 112 -21.03 22.19 6.62
CA GLY A 112 -22.20 21.93 7.44
C GLY A 112 -22.63 23.12 8.32
N TYR A 113 -21.74 24.08 8.59
CA TYR A 113 -21.96 25.23 9.46
C TYR A 113 -21.90 26.56 8.70
N ALA A 114 -22.56 27.59 9.22
CA ALA A 114 -22.45 28.95 8.71
C ALA A 114 -21.09 29.58 9.09
N ILE A 115 -20.33 30.08 8.11
CA ILE A 115 -18.96 30.59 8.34
C ILE A 115 -18.93 31.72 9.39
N GLU A 116 -19.88 32.65 9.31
CA GLU A 116 -19.96 33.80 10.24
C GLU A 116 -20.45 33.41 11.65
N THR A 117 -21.15 32.27 11.76
CA THR A 117 -21.69 31.79 13.05
C THR A 117 -21.60 30.26 13.09
N PRO A 118 -20.40 29.70 13.38
CA PRO A 118 -20.14 28.26 13.23
C PRO A 118 -20.98 27.33 14.13
N SER A 119 -21.71 27.87 15.11
CA SER A 119 -22.66 27.14 15.95
C SER A 119 -24.02 26.91 15.27
N VAL A 120 -24.29 27.55 14.13
CA VAL A 120 -25.55 27.45 13.39
C VAL A 120 -25.34 26.62 12.10
N PRO A 121 -26.28 25.74 11.72
CA PRO A 121 -26.17 25.00 10.47
C PRO A 121 -26.25 25.95 9.26
N SER A 122 -25.42 25.71 8.25
CA SER A 122 -25.48 26.45 6.98
C SER A 122 -26.74 26.07 6.19
N ALA A 123 -27.51 27.07 5.75
CA ALA A 123 -28.72 26.86 4.94
C ALA A 123 -28.43 26.70 3.43
N LEU A 124 -27.17 26.82 3.00
CA LEU A 124 -26.78 26.73 1.59
C LEU A 124 -26.88 25.29 1.09
N ASP A 125 -27.48 25.08 -0.09
CA ASP A 125 -27.60 23.76 -0.70
C ASP A 125 -26.28 23.30 -1.34
N SER A 126 -25.79 22.12 -0.94
CA SER A 126 -24.55 21.56 -1.48
C SER A 126 -24.73 20.71 -2.74
N ALA A 127 -25.96 20.35 -3.13
CA ALA A 127 -26.20 19.39 -4.23
C ALA A 127 -25.51 19.72 -5.57
N PRO A 128 -25.35 20.99 -6.00
CA PRO A 128 -24.60 21.34 -7.22
C PRO A 128 -23.08 21.26 -7.09
N PHE A 129 -22.55 21.05 -5.88
CA PHE A 129 -21.14 21.19 -5.52
C PHE A 129 -20.50 19.89 -5.04
N VAL A 130 -21.27 18.80 -4.92
CA VAL A 130 -20.79 17.51 -4.43
C VAL A 130 -21.01 16.42 -5.48
N PRO A 131 -20.19 15.35 -5.49
CA PRO A 131 -20.44 14.19 -6.31
C PRO A 131 -21.72 13.45 -5.88
N ARG A 132 -22.19 12.54 -6.73
CA ARG A 132 -23.37 11.71 -6.49
C ARG A 132 -22.99 10.24 -6.46
N SER A 133 -23.65 9.48 -5.60
CA SER A 133 -23.62 8.03 -5.62
C SER A 133 -24.39 7.53 -6.85
N LEU A 134 -23.97 6.40 -7.42
CA LEU A 134 -24.66 5.74 -8.52
C LEU A 134 -25.13 4.35 -8.09
N VAL A 135 -26.36 3.98 -8.45
CA VAL A 135 -26.81 2.59 -8.33
C VAL A 135 -25.96 1.75 -9.26
N ALA A 136 -25.17 0.83 -8.72
CA ALA A 136 -24.32 -0.05 -9.51
C ALA A 136 -25.02 -1.38 -9.79
N ALA A 137 -24.84 -1.93 -10.98
CA ALA A 137 -25.27 -3.30 -11.27
C ALA A 137 -24.42 -4.30 -10.47
N ALA A 138 -25.01 -5.44 -10.12
CA ALA A 138 -24.24 -6.58 -9.64
C ALA A 138 -23.36 -7.13 -10.78
N GLY A 139 -22.10 -7.47 -10.45
CA GLY A 139 -21.23 -8.16 -11.39
C GLY A 139 -21.48 -9.67 -11.40
N PRO A 140 -20.91 -10.41 -12.36
CA PRO A 140 -20.93 -11.87 -12.32
C PRO A 140 -20.15 -12.40 -11.10
N PRO A 141 -20.35 -13.67 -10.69
CA PRO A 141 -19.50 -14.30 -9.67
C PRO A 141 -18.01 -14.24 -10.05
N ARG A 142 -17.13 -14.09 -9.04
CA ARG A 142 -15.68 -14.06 -9.24
C ARG A 142 -15.11 -15.48 -9.39
N THR A 143 -14.05 -15.60 -10.19
CA THR A 143 -13.16 -16.76 -10.20
C THR A 143 -12.11 -16.64 -9.11
N THR A 144 -11.60 -17.76 -8.62
CA THR A 144 -10.48 -17.78 -7.67
C THR A 144 -9.22 -17.21 -8.31
N GLY A 145 -8.52 -16.33 -7.59
CA GLY A 145 -7.25 -15.75 -8.02
C GLY A 145 -6.08 -16.75 -7.96
N PRO A 146 -4.84 -16.30 -8.28
CA PRO A 146 -3.66 -17.17 -8.36
C PRO A 146 -3.26 -17.87 -7.05
N GLY A 147 -3.44 -17.22 -5.90
CA GLY A 147 -3.23 -17.83 -4.58
C GLY A 147 -1.77 -18.18 -4.25
N HIS A 148 -0.83 -17.30 -4.61
CA HIS A 148 0.60 -17.47 -4.27
C HIS A 148 0.80 -17.44 -2.76
N ALA A 149 1.61 -18.36 -2.23
CA ALA A 149 2.00 -18.30 -0.82
C ALA A 149 2.84 -17.05 -0.56
N LEU A 150 2.74 -16.45 0.63
CA LEU A 150 3.52 -15.25 0.99
C LEU A 150 5.03 -15.47 0.82
N ALA A 151 5.54 -16.67 1.12
CA ALA A 151 6.96 -16.98 0.94
C ALA A 151 7.42 -16.88 -0.53
N ASP A 152 6.53 -17.20 -1.47
CA ASP A 152 6.79 -17.16 -2.92
C ASP A 152 6.46 -15.79 -3.54
N THR A 153 5.95 -14.85 -2.73
CA THR A 153 5.49 -13.54 -3.19
C THR A 153 6.65 -12.58 -3.44
N VAL A 154 6.58 -11.84 -4.54
CA VAL A 154 7.34 -10.61 -4.80
C VAL A 154 6.31 -9.52 -5.08
N LEU A 155 6.18 -8.59 -4.13
CA LEU A 155 5.23 -7.48 -4.23
C LEU A 155 5.80 -6.39 -5.15
N TYR A 156 4.95 -5.79 -5.96
CA TYR A 156 5.27 -4.68 -6.85
C TYR A 156 4.33 -3.51 -6.57
N GLU A 157 4.80 -2.51 -5.82
CA GLU A 157 4.02 -1.32 -5.47
C GLU A 157 3.88 -0.42 -6.70
N VAL A 158 2.65 -0.11 -7.12
CA VAL A 158 2.43 0.61 -8.36
C VAL A 158 1.22 1.54 -8.30
N HIS A 159 1.38 2.71 -8.90
CA HIS A 159 0.30 3.67 -9.08
C HIS A 159 -0.40 3.45 -10.42
N VAL A 160 -1.72 3.20 -10.40
CA VAL A 160 -2.55 2.90 -11.61
C VAL A 160 -2.32 3.93 -12.73
N ARG A 161 -2.38 5.23 -12.39
CA ARG A 161 -2.12 6.31 -13.35
C ARG A 161 -0.67 6.34 -13.84
N GLY A 162 0.30 6.56 -12.94
CA GLY A 162 1.71 6.75 -13.32
C GLY A 162 2.33 5.61 -14.11
N PHE A 163 1.91 4.36 -13.86
CA PHE A 163 2.47 3.19 -14.54
C PHE A 163 2.29 3.24 -16.05
N THR A 164 1.11 3.67 -16.52
CA THR A 164 0.79 3.64 -17.96
C THR A 164 0.56 5.01 -18.59
N ALA A 165 0.62 6.10 -17.82
CA ALA A 165 0.38 7.46 -18.32
C ALA A 165 1.25 7.83 -19.54
N ALA A 166 2.52 7.39 -19.54
CA ALA A 166 3.47 7.62 -20.64
C ALA A 166 3.89 6.33 -21.38
N HIS A 167 3.17 5.21 -21.21
CA HIS A 167 3.58 3.94 -21.80
C HIS A 167 3.31 3.90 -23.32
N PRO A 168 4.34 3.74 -24.19
CA PRO A 168 4.18 3.86 -25.64
C PRO A 168 3.34 2.71 -26.22
N GLY A 169 3.47 1.49 -25.68
CA GLY A 169 2.68 0.32 -26.06
C GLY A 169 1.22 0.30 -25.58
N VAL A 170 0.76 1.28 -24.82
CA VAL A 170 -0.64 1.40 -24.38
C VAL A 170 -1.33 2.49 -25.20
N PRO A 171 -2.50 2.24 -25.81
CA PRO A 171 -3.26 3.24 -26.54
C PRO A 171 -3.58 4.46 -25.68
N GLU A 172 -3.46 5.67 -26.24
CA GLU A 172 -3.60 6.95 -25.51
C GLU A 172 -4.88 7.03 -24.65
N ALA A 173 -6.02 6.57 -25.19
CA ALA A 173 -7.30 6.57 -24.49
C ALA A 173 -7.34 5.68 -23.24
N LEU A 174 -6.42 4.72 -23.10
CA LEU A 174 -6.31 3.79 -21.97
C LEU A 174 -5.19 4.17 -21.00
N ARG A 175 -4.30 5.11 -21.36
CA ARG A 175 -3.14 5.45 -20.53
C ARG A 175 -3.55 6.01 -19.17
N GLY A 176 -2.91 5.49 -18.14
CA GLY A 176 -3.15 5.84 -16.75
C GLY A 176 -4.55 5.49 -16.25
N THR A 177 -5.07 4.33 -16.68
CA THR A 177 -6.38 3.79 -16.27
C THR A 177 -6.27 2.32 -15.88
N TYR A 178 -7.32 1.77 -15.25
CA TYR A 178 -7.44 0.35 -14.99
C TYR A 178 -7.31 -0.48 -16.28
N ALA A 179 -7.97 -0.04 -17.36
CA ALA A 179 -7.84 -0.70 -18.67
C ALA A 179 -6.41 -0.58 -19.26
N GLY A 180 -5.68 0.49 -18.94
CA GLY A 180 -4.26 0.64 -19.30
C GLY A 180 -3.38 -0.36 -18.56
N LEU A 181 -3.58 -0.52 -17.25
CA LEU A 181 -2.86 -1.51 -16.44
C LEU A 181 -3.18 -2.96 -16.87
N ALA A 182 -4.41 -3.20 -17.35
CA ALA A 182 -4.86 -4.47 -17.91
C ALA A 182 -4.36 -4.73 -19.35
N HIS A 183 -3.70 -3.76 -20.00
CA HIS A 183 -3.27 -3.89 -21.38
C HIS A 183 -2.09 -4.87 -21.50
N GLU A 184 -1.99 -5.60 -22.61
CA GLU A 184 -0.96 -6.63 -22.84
C GLU A 184 0.48 -6.11 -22.65
N ALA A 185 0.73 -4.85 -22.99
CA ALA A 185 2.05 -4.23 -22.82
C ALA A 185 2.41 -4.02 -21.33
N ALA A 186 1.43 -3.63 -20.51
CA ALA A 186 1.61 -3.42 -19.07
C ALA A 186 1.75 -4.77 -18.34
N ILE A 187 0.87 -5.73 -18.64
CA ILE A 187 0.94 -7.09 -18.08
C ILE A 187 2.23 -7.80 -18.52
N GLY A 188 2.62 -7.65 -19.79
CA GLY A 188 3.85 -8.22 -20.34
C GLY A 188 5.09 -7.78 -19.55
N HIS A 189 5.19 -6.50 -19.20
CA HIS A 189 6.27 -6.01 -18.33
C HIS A 189 6.29 -6.71 -16.96
N LEU A 190 5.13 -6.80 -16.29
CA LEU A 190 5.03 -7.42 -14.96
C LEU A 190 5.40 -8.92 -14.99
N VAL A 191 4.89 -9.65 -15.98
CA VAL A 191 5.22 -11.07 -16.18
C VAL A 191 6.71 -11.25 -16.49
N ASP A 192 7.25 -10.45 -17.40
CA ASP A 192 8.67 -10.51 -17.77
C ASP A 192 9.60 -10.09 -16.61
N LEU A 193 9.15 -9.21 -15.72
CA LEU A 193 9.87 -8.84 -14.51
C LEU A 193 9.91 -10.00 -13.49
N GLY A 194 8.87 -10.84 -13.47
CA GLY A 194 8.76 -12.00 -12.59
C GLY A 194 8.12 -11.72 -11.22
N VAL A 195 7.47 -10.57 -11.07
CA VAL A 195 6.68 -10.23 -9.87
C VAL A 195 5.41 -11.10 -9.83
N THR A 196 4.89 -11.36 -8.63
CA THR A 196 3.71 -12.22 -8.45
C THR A 196 2.45 -11.47 -8.11
N THR A 197 2.60 -10.26 -7.56
CA THR A 197 1.52 -9.56 -6.88
C THR A 197 1.75 -8.08 -7.07
N VAL A 198 0.76 -7.37 -7.61
CA VAL A 198 0.77 -5.90 -7.64
C VAL A 198 0.11 -5.38 -6.38
N GLU A 199 0.76 -4.44 -5.72
CA GLU A 199 0.19 -3.65 -4.63
C GLU A 199 -0.18 -2.28 -5.21
N LEU A 200 -1.49 -2.04 -5.38
CA LEU A 200 -1.97 -0.80 -5.97
C LEU A 200 -2.06 0.28 -4.90
N LEU A 201 -1.46 1.46 -5.17
CA LEU A 201 -1.76 2.68 -4.41
C LEU A 201 -3.29 2.95 -4.39
N PRO A 202 -3.79 3.73 -3.41
CA PRO A 202 -5.22 3.81 -3.10
C PRO A 202 -6.14 3.94 -4.31
N VAL A 203 -6.99 2.93 -4.49
CA VAL A 203 -8.01 2.88 -5.55
C VAL A 203 -9.41 3.18 -5.05
N HIS A 204 -9.61 3.32 -3.72
CA HIS A 204 -10.86 3.83 -3.19
C HIS A 204 -11.14 5.23 -3.73
N HIS A 205 -12.42 5.57 -3.87
CA HIS A 205 -12.78 6.89 -4.37
C HIS A 205 -12.33 7.96 -3.37
N ASN A 206 -11.30 8.72 -3.76
CA ASN A 206 -10.75 9.83 -3.00
C ASN A 206 -11.25 11.20 -3.51
N VAL A 207 -11.06 12.23 -2.68
CA VAL A 207 -11.32 13.64 -3.00
C VAL A 207 -10.02 14.41 -2.80
N PRO A 208 -9.50 15.14 -3.81
CA PRO A 208 -8.38 16.04 -3.61
C PRO A 208 -8.70 17.14 -2.60
N GLU A 209 -7.73 17.46 -1.74
CA GLU A 209 -7.83 18.49 -0.72
C GLU A 209 -7.99 19.88 -1.34
N SER A 210 -8.78 20.75 -0.71
CA SER A 210 -9.06 22.09 -1.25
C SER A 210 -7.79 22.92 -1.46
N PHE A 211 -6.84 22.83 -0.53
CA PHE A 211 -5.59 23.57 -0.60
C PHE A 211 -4.69 23.14 -1.77
N LEU A 212 -4.81 21.89 -2.24
CA LEU A 212 -4.11 21.42 -3.44
C LEU A 212 -4.73 22.02 -4.69
N ILE A 213 -6.06 21.97 -4.78
CA ILE A 213 -6.81 22.54 -5.91
C ILE A 213 -6.56 24.05 -6.03
N GLU A 214 -6.55 24.78 -4.91
CA GLU A 214 -6.24 26.22 -4.86
C GLU A 214 -4.84 26.55 -5.40
N ARG A 215 -3.90 25.59 -5.32
CA ARG A 215 -2.54 25.71 -5.86
C ARG A 215 -2.39 25.16 -7.28
N GLY A 216 -3.47 24.66 -7.90
CA GLY A 216 -3.42 24.01 -9.21
C GLY A 216 -2.81 22.60 -9.18
N LEU A 217 -2.77 21.97 -8.01
CA LEU A 217 -2.32 20.61 -7.78
C LEU A 217 -3.54 19.67 -7.59
N THR A 218 -3.26 18.37 -7.47
CA THR A 218 -4.25 17.32 -7.15
C THR A 218 -3.68 16.38 -6.11
N ASN A 219 -4.51 15.56 -5.48
CA ASN A 219 -4.02 14.40 -4.75
C ASN A 219 -3.70 13.30 -5.78
N TYR A 220 -2.42 13.02 -5.99
CA TYR A 220 -1.96 12.02 -6.94
C TYR A 220 -2.08 10.63 -6.32
N TRP A 221 -1.49 10.41 -5.14
CA TRP A 221 -1.46 9.09 -4.50
C TRP A 221 -2.83 8.54 -4.13
N GLY A 222 -3.76 9.40 -3.73
CA GLY A 222 -5.14 9.02 -3.41
C GLY A 222 -5.41 8.68 -1.94
N TYR A 223 -4.47 8.92 -1.02
CA TYR A 223 -4.65 8.74 0.44
C TYR A 223 -5.58 9.80 1.05
N ASN A 224 -6.80 9.92 0.54
CA ASN A 224 -7.83 10.81 1.07
C ASN A 224 -9.23 10.29 0.70
N THR A 225 -9.58 9.11 1.23
CA THR A 225 -10.76 8.34 0.82
C THR A 225 -12.08 8.96 1.28
N ILE A 226 -13.11 8.90 0.43
CA ILE A 226 -14.51 9.18 0.82
C ILE A 226 -15.46 8.01 0.49
N GLY A 227 -15.13 7.16 -0.50
CA GLY A 227 -15.97 6.03 -0.93
C GLY A 227 -15.25 4.69 -0.79
N PHE A 228 -15.49 3.98 0.30
CA PHE A 228 -14.83 2.69 0.63
C PHE A 228 -15.24 1.50 -0.26
N PHE A 229 -16.27 1.63 -1.10
CA PHE A 229 -16.74 0.57 -1.99
C PHE A 229 -16.59 0.93 -3.47
N ALA A 230 -16.25 2.18 -3.78
CA ALA A 230 -16.17 2.68 -5.14
C ALA A 230 -14.72 2.75 -5.61
N PRO A 231 -14.37 2.13 -6.75
CA PRO A 231 -13.13 2.44 -7.43
C PRO A 231 -13.07 3.94 -7.80
N HIS A 232 -11.88 4.52 -7.76
CA HIS A 232 -11.66 5.93 -8.08
C HIS A 232 -11.98 6.19 -9.56
N ALA A 233 -12.92 7.10 -9.80
CA ALA A 233 -13.52 7.27 -11.12
C ALA A 233 -12.53 7.83 -12.15
N ALA A 234 -11.55 8.63 -11.72
CA ALA A 234 -10.56 9.22 -12.62
C ALA A 234 -9.59 8.19 -13.22
N TYR A 235 -9.48 7.01 -12.61
CA TYR A 235 -8.68 5.89 -13.12
C TYR A 235 -9.44 5.00 -14.11
N SER A 236 -10.67 5.35 -14.53
CA SER A 236 -11.42 4.58 -15.52
C SER A 236 -11.45 5.24 -16.90
N ALA A 237 -10.98 4.52 -17.92
CA ALA A 237 -11.13 4.89 -19.32
C ALA A 237 -12.62 5.00 -19.72
N ALA A 238 -13.48 4.12 -19.20
CA ALA A 238 -14.92 4.15 -19.45
C ALA A 238 -15.57 5.43 -18.91
N VAL A 239 -15.21 5.85 -17.69
CA VAL A 239 -15.69 7.13 -17.13
C VAL A 239 -15.18 8.31 -17.95
N ARG A 240 -13.88 8.32 -18.32
CA ARG A 240 -13.30 9.36 -19.20
C ARG A 240 -14.01 9.43 -20.56
N ALA A 241 -14.49 8.30 -21.06
CA ALA A 241 -15.27 8.20 -22.29
C ALA A 241 -16.78 8.50 -22.11
N GLY A 242 -17.19 9.11 -20.99
CA GLY A 242 -18.57 9.54 -20.75
C GLY A 242 -19.54 8.45 -20.32
N ARG A 243 -19.03 7.37 -19.69
CA ARG A 243 -19.87 6.30 -19.11
C ARG A 243 -19.76 6.30 -17.57
N PRO A 244 -20.57 7.12 -16.86
CA PRO A 244 -20.60 7.12 -15.39
C PRO A 244 -20.87 5.73 -14.82
N GLY A 245 -20.13 5.35 -13.78
CA GLY A 245 -20.23 4.01 -13.16
C GLY A 245 -19.38 2.94 -13.87
N GLY A 246 -18.80 3.24 -15.03
CA GLY A 246 -17.95 2.32 -15.78
C GLY A 246 -16.71 1.84 -15.02
N GLN A 247 -16.28 2.56 -13.99
CA GLN A 247 -15.11 2.21 -13.19
C GLN A 247 -15.22 0.85 -12.48
N VAL A 248 -16.44 0.41 -12.14
CA VAL A 248 -16.65 -0.87 -11.43
C VAL A 248 -16.34 -2.04 -12.36
N GLY A 249 -16.93 -2.03 -13.55
CA GLY A 249 -16.69 -3.07 -14.56
C GLY A 249 -15.25 -3.07 -15.07
N GLU A 250 -14.66 -1.89 -15.26
CA GLU A 250 -13.28 -1.75 -15.73
C GLU A 250 -12.26 -2.23 -14.71
N PHE A 251 -12.44 -1.92 -13.42
CA PHE A 251 -11.59 -2.45 -12.35
C PHE A 251 -11.65 -3.98 -12.31
N ARG A 252 -12.85 -4.56 -12.36
CA ARG A 252 -13.02 -6.02 -12.36
C ARG A 252 -12.33 -6.68 -13.55
N ALA A 253 -12.44 -6.08 -14.73
CA ALA A 253 -11.76 -6.57 -15.93
C ALA A 253 -10.23 -6.50 -15.81
N MET A 254 -9.70 -5.48 -15.13
CA MET A 254 -8.27 -5.38 -14.83
C MET A 254 -7.81 -6.50 -13.90
N VAL A 255 -8.55 -6.77 -12.82
CA VAL A 255 -8.24 -7.90 -11.92
C VAL A 255 -8.30 -9.23 -12.68
N ASP A 256 -9.32 -9.43 -13.52
CA ASP A 256 -9.44 -10.66 -14.34
C ASP A 256 -8.25 -10.85 -15.28
N ALA A 257 -7.77 -9.77 -15.91
CA ALA A 257 -6.61 -9.80 -16.80
C ALA A 257 -5.31 -10.12 -16.04
N LEU A 258 -5.11 -9.53 -14.86
CA LEU A 258 -3.95 -9.82 -14.00
C LEU A 258 -3.99 -11.26 -13.48
N HIS A 259 -5.14 -11.73 -13.00
CA HIS A 259 -5.34 -13.12 -12.57
C HIS A 259 -5.08 -14.12 -13.69
N ALA A 260 -5.54 -13.83 -14.92
CA ALA A 260 -5.27 -14.67 -16.09
C ALA A 260 -3.77 -14.76 -16.43
N ALA A 261 -2.99 -13.75 -16.06
CA ALA A 261 -1.53 -13.74 -16.17
C ALA A 261 -0.82 -14.33 -14.93
N GLY A 262 -1.58 -14.82 -13.94
CA GLY A 262 -1.03 -15.37 -12.70
C GLY A 262 -0.54 -14.30 -11.72
N ILE A 263 -1.01 -13.06 -11.84
CA ILE A 263 -0.64 -11.93 -10.97
C ILE A 263 -1.78 -11.63 -10.01
N GLU A 264 -1.48 -11.59 -8.72
CA GLU A 264 -2.44 -11.20 -7.66
C GLU A 264 -2.56 -9.67 -7.54
N VAL A 265 -3.66 -9.21 -6.97
CA VAL A 265 -3.96 -7.79 -6.72
C VAL A 265 -4.15 -7.56 -5.22
N VAL A 266 -3.21 -6.83 -4.61
CA VAL A 266 -3.31 -6.29 -3.25
C VAL A 266 -3.67 -4.81 -3.36
N LEU A 267 -4.57 -4.34 -2.51
CA LEU A 267 -4.94 -2.93 -2.45
C LEU A 267 -4.33 -2.24 -1.24
N ASP A 268 -3.70 -1.09 -1.46
CA ASP A 268 -3.47 -0.13 -0.40
C ASP A 268 -4.82 0.50 0.01
N VAL A 269 -5.18 0.35 1.28
CA VAL A 269 -6.47 0.75 1.82
C VAL A 269 -6.32 1.73 2.98
N VAL A 270 -7.00 2.86 2.83
CA VAL A 270 -7.10 3.91 3.86
C VAL A 270 -8.44 3.77 4.56
N PHE A 271 -8.47 3.10 5.71
CA PHE A 271 -9.64 3.04 6.59
C PHE A 271 -9.49 3.91 7.84
N ASN A 272 -8.30 4.49 8.06
CA ASN A 272 -7.96 5.19 9.30
C ASN A 272 -8.49 6.63 9.33
N HIS A 273 -8.68 7.30 8.18
CA HIS A 273 -9.24 8.65 8.06
C HIS A 273 -10.11 8.81 6.81
N THR A 274 -10.70 10.00 6.64
CA THR A 274 -11.53 10.34 5.47
C THR A 274 -11.28 11.74 4.94
N ALA A 275 -11.72 11.98 3.70
CA ALA A 275 -11.67 13.27 3.01
C ALA A 275 -12.52 14.40 3.61
N GLU A 276 -13.28 14.13 4.67
CA GLU A 276 -14.01 15.18 5.38
C GLU A 276 -13.11 15.99 6.32
N GLY A 277 -11.86 15.60 6.56
CA GLY A 277 -10.88 16.33 7.38
C GLY A 277 -11.34 16.63 8.82
N GLY A 278 -10.72 17.61 9.47
CA GLY A 278 -11.05 18.00 10.85
C GLY A 278 -12.34 18.84 11.00
N PRO A 279 -12.54 19.55 12.12
CA PRO A 279 -13.77 20.32 12.39
C PRO A 279 -14.15 21.37 11.33
N GLY A 280 -13.16 21.87 10.57
CA GLY A 280 -13.36 22.88 9.52
C GLY A 280 -13.55 22.30 8.11
N GLY A 281 -13.51 20.96 7.97
CA GLY A 281 -13.65 20.30 6.68
C GLY A 281 -15.09 20.22 6.17
N PRO A 282 -15.29 19.71 4.95
CA PRO A 282 -16.59 19.64 4.31
C PRO A 282 -17.50 18.59 4.97
N THR A 283 -18.80 18.68 4.66
CA THR A 283 -19.83 17.68 4.98
C THR A 283 -20.29 17.04 3.69
N LEU A 284 -19.71 15.88 3.37
CA LEU A 284 -19.84 15.13 2.13
C LEU A 284 -20.52 13.77 2.33
N CYS A 285 -20.33 13.12 3.49
CA CYS A 285 -20.78 11.75 3.73
C CYS A 285 -21.04 11.51 5.23
N PHE A 286 -20.04 10.97 5.93
CA PHE A 286 -20.13 10.41 7.27
C PHE A 286 -20.53 11.43 8.34
N ARG A 287 -19.93 12.63 8.29
CA ARG A 287 -20.19 13.72 9.25
C ARG A 287 -21.66 14.12 9.30
N GLY A 288 -22.34 14.11 8.14
CA GLY A 288 -23.75 14.44 8.05
C GLY A 288 -24.70 13.27 8.33
N LEU A 289 -24.19 12.03 8.29
CA LEU A 289 -24.97 10.80 8.52
C LEU A 289 -24.98 10.41 9.99
N ASP A 290 -23.83 10.41 10.66
CA ASP A 290 -23.69 10.22 12.10
C ASP A 290 -22.26 10.52 12.55
N ASN A 291 -21.98 11.78 12.87
CA ASN A 291 -20.62 12.23 13.13
C ASN A 291 -19.89 11.45 14.25
N ALA A 292 -20.58 11.13 15.35
CA ALA A 292 -19.97 10.46 16.50
C ALA A 292 -19.82 8.95 16.30
N ALA A 293 -20.67 8.33 15.47
CA ALA A 293 -20.51 6.93 15.10
C ALA A 293 -19.30 6.73 14.17
N TYR A 294 -19.11 7.61 13.18
CA TYR A 294 -18.05 7.46 12.18
C TYR A 294 -16.68 8.01 12.59
N TYR A 295 -16.63 9.02 13.47
CA TYR A 295 -15.37 9.66 13.87
C TYR A 295 -15.08 9.58 15.36
N ARG A 296 -13.79 9.44 15.67
CA ARG A 296 -13.30 9.52 17.06
C ARG A 296 -13.33 10.97 17.49
N LEU A 297 -14.16 11.29 18.48
CA LEU A 297 -14.28 12.62 19.06
C LEU A 297 -13.63 12.64 20.45
N ASP A 298 -13.12 13.80 20.87
CA ASP A 298 -12.58 13.97 22.22
C ASP A 298 -13.73 13.81 23.24
N PRO A 299 -13.69 12.82 24.16
CA PRO A 299 -14.76 12.63 25.15
C PRO A 299 -14.97 13.84 26.08
N ALA A 300 -13.95 14.67 26.27
CA ALA A 300 -14.02 15.88 27.08
C ALA A 300 -14.56 17.10 26.30
N ASP A 301 -14.43 17.10 24.98
CA ASP A 301 -14.95 18.14 24.09
C ASP A 301 -15.33 17.53 22.72
N PRO A 302 -16.57 17.03 22.58
CA PRO A 302 -17.03 16.36 21.35
C PRO A 302 -17.04 17.25 20.10
N SER A 303 -16.73 18.54 20.20
CA SER A 303 -16.50 19.40 19.03
C SER A 303 -15.15 19.16 18.34
N ARG A 304 -14.23 18.47 19.02
CA ARG A 304 -12.87 18.18 18.58
C ARG A 304 -12.75 16.73 18.12
N TYR A 305 -12.02 16.55 17.03
CA TYR A 305 -11.69 15.23 16.47
C TYR A 305 -10.39 14.77 17.09
N LEU A 306 -10.33 13.50 17.47
CA LEU A 306 -9.07 12.85 17.77
C LEU A 306 -8.41 12.52 16.43
N ASP A 307 -7.16 12.96 16.28
CA ASP A 307 -6.38 12.75 15.08
C ASP A 307 -5.09 11.98 15.41
N THR A 308 -5.07 10.73 14.99
CA THR A 308 -3.89 9.84 15.04
C THR A 308 -3.33 9.58 13.64
N THR A 309 -3.81 10.31 12.62
CA THR A 309 -3.46 10.11 11.21
C THR A 309 -2.71 11.32 10.62
N GLY A 310 -2.85 12.49 11.23
CA GLY A 310 -2.29 13.75 10.74
C GLY A 310 -3.13 14.40 9.63
N THR A 311 -4.32 13.88 9.36
CA THR A 311 -5.21 14.34 8.27
C THR A 311 -6.45 15.09 8.77
N GLY A 312 -6.55 15.29 10.08
CA GLY A 312 -7.59 16.06 10.76
C GLY A 312 -8.70 15.22 11.40
N ASN A 313 -8.85 13.93 11.04
CA ASN A 313 -9.80 13.02 11.68
C ASN A 313 -9.24 11.60 11.83
N SER A 314 -9.94 10.78 12.61
CA SER A 314 -9.72 9.34 12.68
C SER A 314 -11.06 8.62 12.70
N VAL A 315 -11.20 7.57 11.88
CA VAL A 315 -12.39 6.73 11.79
C VAL A 315 -12.57 5.95 13.09
N ASN A 316 -13.82 5.82 13.56
CA ASN A 316 -14.15 5.17 14.81
C ASN A 316 -14.52 3.68 14.59
N THR A 317 -13.53 2.81 14.53
CA THR A 317 -13.72 1.34 14.43
C THR A 317 -14.25 0.70 15.72
N ALA A 318 -14.37 1.44 16.83
CA ALA A 318 -15.02 0.94 18.04
C ALA A 318 -16.56 1.02 17.96
N ASP A 319 -17.10 1.82 17.03
CA ASP A 319 -18.54 1.84 16.76
C ASP A 319 -18.96 0.68 15.86
N GLY A 320 -20.07 0.01 16.21
CA GLY A 320 -20.53 -1.18 15.51
C GLY A 320 -20.97 -0.94 14.06
N ALA A 321 -21.54 0.22 13.74
CA ALA A 321 -21.96 0.55 12.38
C ALA A 321 -20.74 0.83 11.49
N THR A 322 -19.77 1.57 12.02
CA THR A 322 -18.50 1.89 11.34
C THR A 322 -17.65 0.64 11.13
N LEU A 323 -17.49 -0.20 12.17
CA LEU A 323 -16.76 -1.46 12.05
C LEU A 323 -17.41 -2.39 11.03
N ARG A 324 -18.74 -2.49 11.03
CA ARG A 324 -19.48 -3.27 10.02
C ARG A 324 -19.21 -2.75 8.62
N MET A 325 -19.19 -1.42 8.41
CA MET A 325 -18.87 -0.83 7.11
C MET A 325 -17.47 -1.19 6.62
N VAL A 326 -16.47 -1.10 7.49
CA VAL A 326 -15.09 -1.51 7.15
C VAL A 326 -15.06 -2.99 6.77
N MET A 327 -15.67 -3.87 7.57
CA MET A 327 -15.71 -5.30 7.29
C MET A 327 -16.49 -5.64 6.01
N ASP A 328 -17.61 -4.98 5.75
CA ASP A 328 -18.40 -5.18 4.54
C ASP A 328 -17.64 -4.67 3.30
N SER A 329 -16.86 -3.59 3.41
CA SER A 329 -15.95 -3.13 2.36
C SER A 329 -14.85 -4.16 2.07
N LEU A 330 -14.16 -4.65 3.10
CA LEU A 330 -13.14 -5.70 2.96
C LEU A 330 -13.73 -6.96 2.31
N ARG A 331 -14.93 -7.41 2.70
CA ARG A 331 -15.58 -8.56 2.05
C ARG A 331 -15.97 -8.26 0.60
N TYR A 332 -16.47 -7.05 0.32
CA TYR A 332 -16.83 -6.63 -1.03
C TYR A 332 -15.64 -6.69 -1.98
N TRP A 333 -14.50 -6.11 -1.59
CA TRP A 333 -13.32 -6.10 -2.45
C TRP A 333 -12.78 -7.52 -2.73
N VAL A 334 -12.82 -8.44 -1.75
CA VAL A 334 -12.47 -9.85 -2.00
C VAL A 334 -13.51 -10.54 -2.90
N THR A 335 -14.77 -10.59 -2.46
CA THR A 335 -15.79 -11.47 -3.05
C THR A 335 -16.41 -10.94 -4.34
N GLU A 336 -16.45 -9.62 -4.51
CA GLU A 336 -17.06 -8.95 -5.67
C GLU A 336 -16.03 -8.31 -6.59
N MET A 337 -14.85 -7.92 -6.10
CA MET A 337 -13.83 -7.27 -6.93
C MET A 337 -12.64 -8.18 -7.23
N GLY A 338 -12.49 -9.31 -6.52
CA GLY A 338 -11.44 -10.31 -6.74
C GLY A 338 -10.08 -9.93 -6.17
N VAL A 339 -10.04 -9.03 -5.18
CA VAL A 339 -8.81 -8.62 -4.50
C VAL A 339 -8.25 -9.77 -3.67
N ASP A 340 -6.93 -9.98 -3.72
CA ASP A 340 -6.21 -11.09 -3.08
C ASP A 340 -5.58 -10.70 -1.72
N GLY A 341 -5.69 -9.42 -1.33
CA GLY A 341 -5.23 -8.92 -0.04
C GLY A 341 -5.21 -7.41 0.07
N TYR A 342 -4.72 -6.94 1.21
CA TYR A 342 -4.71 -5.53 1.59
C TYR A 342 -3.39 -5.13 2.22
N ARG A 343 -2.92 -3.93 1.90
CA ARG A 343 -1.96 -3.16 2.70
C ARG A 343 -2.72 -2.04 3.40
N PHE A 344 -2.73 -2.05 4.73
CA PHE A 344 -3.46 -1.09 5.54
C PHE A 344 -2.55 0.09 5.90
N ASP A 345 -2.90 1.26 5.39
CA ASP A 345 -2.31 2.54 5.74
C ASP A 345 -2.56 2.89 7.21
N LEU A 346 -1.52 3.41 7.89
CA LEU A 346 -1.52 3.83 9.30
C LEU A 346 -2.30 2.87 10.21
N ALA A 347 -2.02 1.57 10.09
CA ALA A 347 -2.85 0.50 10.63
C ALA A 347 -3.11 0.56 12.15
N PRO A 348 -2.20 1.07 13.02
CA PRO A 348 -2.48 1.17 14.45
C PRO A 348 -3.72 1.99 14.79
N THR A 349 -4.07 3.00 13.99
CA THR A 349 -5.28 3.82 14.22
C THR A 349 -6.55 2.97 14.25
N LEU A 350 -6.62 1.88 13.48
CA LEU A 350 -7.78 0.98 13.45
C LEU A 350 -7.95 0.16 14.73
N GLY A 351 -6.89 0.04 15.53
CA GLY A 351 -6.91 -0.62 16.83
C GLY A 351 -6.96 0.33 18.03
N ARG A 352 -7.27 1.61 17.82
CA ARG A 352 -7.42 2.60 18.89
C ARG A 352 -8.87 2.76 19.30
N GLU A 353 -9.20 2.31 20.51
CA GLU A 353 -10.54 2.39 21.08
C GLU A 353 -10.65 3.56 22.08
N ALA A 354 -11.39 3.35 23.18
CA ALA A 354 -11.77 4.40 24.13
C ALA A 354 -10.60 4.97 24.96
N ASP A 355 -9.56 4.19 25.24
CA ASP A 355 -8.37 4.64 25.98
C ASP A 355 -7.29 5.23 25.06
N ASP A 356 -7.56 5.27 23.75
CA ASP A 356 -6.71 5.81 22.70
C ASP A 356 -5.32 5.16 22.59
N ARG A 357 -5.17 3.96 23.15
CA ARG A 357 -3.97 3.13 23.01
C ARG A 357 -4.13 2.15 21.84
N PHE A 358 -3.02 1.80 21.22
CA PHE A 358 -3.02 0.73 20.22
C PHE A 358 -3.13 -0.63 20.91
N ASP A 359 -4.25 -1.31 20.67
CA ASP A 359 -4.49 -2.68 21.12
C ASP A 359 -4.55 -3.66 19.93
N PRO A 360 -3.61 -4.62 19.81
CA PRO A 360 -3.68 -5.65 18.79
C PRO A 360 -4.84 -6.64 18.99
N PHE A 361 -5.55 -6.58 20.12
CA PHE A 361 -6.77 -7.34 20.41
C PHE A 361 -8.05 -6.49 20.39
N SER A 362 -8.00 -5.31 19.76
CA SER A 362 -9.19 -4.49 19.54
C SER A 362 -10.26 -5.23 18.73
N ALA A 363 -11.50 -4.76 18.82
CA ALA A 363 -12.64 -5.35 18.11
C ALA A 363 -12.40 -5.48 16.59
N PHE A 364 -11.68 -4.51 15.99
CA PHE A 364 -11.31 -4.56 14.59
C PHE A 364 -10.45 -5.80 14.26
N PHE A 365 -9.35 -6.01 15.00
CA PHE A 365 -8.44 -7.12 14.72
C PHE A 365 -9.08 -8.48 15.03
N ASP A 366 -9.86 -8.58 16.10
CA ASP A 366 -10.59 -9.80 16.44
C ASP A 366 -11.59 -10.19 15.34
N VAL A 367 -12.35 -9.21 14.85
CA VAL A 367 -13.34 -9.45 13.79
C VAL A 367 -12.68 -9.79 12.46
N VAL A 368 -11.56 -9.15 12.10
CA VAL A 368 -10.74 -9.52 10.93
C VAL A 368 -10.19 -10.93 11.07
N GLY A 369 -9.62 -11.27 12.23
CA GLY A 369 -8.97 -12.56 12.47
C GLY A 369 -9.92 -13.75 12.41
N GLN A 370 -11.19 -13.59 12.83
CA GLN A 370 -12.19 -14.65 12.77
C GLN A 370 -12.98 -14.71 11.46
N ASP A 371 -12.94 -13.66 10.62
CA ASP A 371 -13.81 -13.56 9.45
C ASP A 371 -13.44 -14.62 8.39
N PRO A 372 -14.39 -15.44 7.90
CA PRO A 372 -14.08 -16.56 7.01
C PRO A 372 -13.65 -16.15 5.60
N VAL A 373 -13.78 -14.87 5.23
CA VAL A 373 -13.35 -14.34 3.93
C VAL A 373 -12.07 -13.54 4.10
N VAL A 374 -12.08 -12.55 5.00
CA VAL A 374 -10.98 -11.58 5.16
C VAL A 374 -9.73 -12.25 5.77
N SER A 375 -9.89 -13.20 6.69
CA SER A 375 -8.74 -13.92 7.25
C SER A 375 -8.01 -14.83 6.26
N GLN A 376 -8.59 -15.06 5.07
CA GLN A 376 -8.05 -15.96 4.04
C GLN A 376 -7.20 -15.23 2.99
N VAL A 377 -7.16 -13.90 3.02
CA VAL A 377 -6.37 -13.08 2.09
C VAL A 377 -5.10 -12.55 2.73
N LYS A 378 -4.19 -11.95 1.95
CA LYS A 378 -2.98 -11.33 2.49
C LYS A 378 -3.35 -10.08 3.29
N LEU A 379 -2.90 -10.00 4.54
CA LEU A 379 -3.08 -8.84 5.42
C LEU A 379 -1.72 -8.23 5.72
N ILE A 380 -1.47 -7.03 5.21
CA ILE A 380 -0.22 -6.29 5.36
C ILE A 380 -0.52 -4.99 6.11
N ALA A 381 0.23 -4.66 7.15
CA ALA A 381 0.08 -3.41 7.88
C ALA A 381 1.26 -2.47 7.59
N GLU A 382 0.98 -1.17 7.48
CA GLU A 382 1.91 -0.15 7.91
C GLU A 382 1.85 -0.06 9.44
N PRO A 383 2.87 -0.55 10.16
CA PRO A 383 2.77 -0.78 11.59
C PRO A 383 3.09 0.48 12.41
N TRP A 384 2.72 1.65 11.92
CA TRP A 384 2.83 2.91 12.66
C TRP A 384 1.72 3.89 12.29
N ASP A 385 1.40 4.79 13.22
CA ASP A 385 0.58 5.97 12.97
C ASP A 385 1.22 7.23 13.60
N VAL A 386 0.47 8.31 13.87
CA VAL A 386 1.06 9.57 14.39
C VAL A 386 0.38 10.09 15.64
N GLY A 387 1.09 10.96 16.37
CA GLY A 387 0.51 11.77 17.43
C GLY A 387 0.33 11.08 18.79
N ARG A 388 0.77 9.82 18.96
CA ARG A 388 0.79 9.09 20.24
C ARG A 388 2.16 8.51 20.58
N TYR A 389 2.40 8.21 21.85
CA TYR A 389 3.68 7.65 22.30
C TYR A 389 3.88 6.18 21.87
N ASP A 390 2.79 5.46 21.63
CA ASP A 390 2.75 4.06 21.22
C ASP A 390 2.50 3.89 19.72
N SER A 391 2.67 4.97 18.93
CA SER A 391 2.38 4.98 17.50
C SER A 391 3.30 4.08 16.68
N TYR A 392 4.44 3.64 17.22
CA TYR A 392 5.32 2.69 16.54
C TYR A 392 4.99 1.25 17.00
N GLY A 393 4.31 0.52 16.13
CA GLY A 393 3.70 -0.79 16.40
C GLY A 393 4.42 -2.00 15.80
N VAL A 394 5.64 -1.83 15.26
CA VAL A 394 6.39 -2.92 14.60
C VAL A 394 6.50 -4.16 15.50
N GLY A 395 6.08 -5.31 14.99
CA GLY A 395 6.13 -6.61 15.67
C GLY A 395 5.05 -6.79 16.74
N ARG A 396 4.06 -5.89 16.81
CA ARG A 396 2.95 -5.97 17.78
C ARG A 396 1.63 -6.42 17.15
N PHE A 397 1.55 -6.56 15.82
CA PHE A 397 0.31 -6.95 15.13
C PHE A 397 -0.01 -8.45 15.33
N PRO A 398 -1.30 -8.84 15.19
CA PRO A 398 -1.72 -10.23 15.35
C PRO A 398 -1.04 -11.20 14.37
N PRO A 399 -0.99 -12.51 14.68
CA PRO A 399 -0.22 -13.50 13.91
C PRO A 399 -0.49 -13.59 12.40
N LEU A 400 -1.73 -13.31 11.95
CA LEU A 400 -2.10 -13.35 10.53
C LEU A 400 -1.54 -12.20 9.70
N TRP A 401 -1.00 -11.17 10.35
CA TRP A 401 -0.55 -9.95 9.70
C TRP A 401 0.93 -10.02 9.34
N SER A 402 1.24 -9.56 8.13
CA SER A 402 2.58 -9.14 7.74
C SER A 402 2.72 -7.64 7.93
N GLU A 403 3.92 -7.15 8.11
CA GLU A 403 4.18 -5.75 8.44
C GLU A 403 5.28 -5.19 7.55
N TRP A 404 5.08 -3.96 7.06
CA TRP A 404 6.15 -3.16 6.49
C TRP A 404 7.28 -3.00 7.51
N ASN A 405 8.45 -3.56 7.18
CA ASN A 405 9.59 -3.55 8.09
C ASN A 405 10.43 -2.28 7.92
N GLY A 406 10.02 -1.21 8.60
CA GLY A 406 10.77 0.05 8.62
C GLY A 406 12.21 -0.10 9.14
N ARG A 407 12.47 -1.05 10.05
CA ARG A 407 13.82 -1.33 10.55
C ARG A 407 14.69 -1.99 9.47
N TYR A 408 14.11 -2.85 8.62
CA TYR A 408 14.80 -3.37 7.44
C TYR A 408 15.25 -2.24 6.52
N ARG A 409 14.32 -1.38 6.11
CA ARG A 409 14.58 -0.22 5.25
C ARG A 409 15.75 0.60 5.78
N ASP A 410 15.67 0.98 7.04
CA ASP A 410 16.60 1.88 7.69
C ASP A 410 18.01 1.29 7.79
N THR A 411 18.12 0.05 8.27
CA THR A 411 19.40 -0.65 8.43
C THR A 411 20.05 -0.95 7.10
N VAL A 412 19.30 -1.36 6.08
CA VAL A 412 19.84 -1.63 4.75
C VAL A 412 20.32 -0.34 4.08
N ARG A 413 19.59 0.77 4.22
CA ARG A 413 20.03 2.10 3.75
C ARG A 413 21.34 2.53 4.41
N ASP A 414 21.43 2.44 5.73
CA ASP A 414 22.65 2.83 6.44
C ASP A 414 23.83 1.89 6.19
N TRP A 415 23.59 0.58 5.99
CA TRP A 415 24.63 -0.39 5.64
C TRP A 415 25.34 0.00 4.34
N TRP A 416 24.59 0.31 3.28
CA TRP A 416 25.16 0.67 1.97
C TRP A 416 25.75 2.08 1.94
N ARG A 417 25.38 2.94 2.89
CA ARG A 417 26.10 4.18 3.23
C ARG A 417 27.39 3.94 4.01
N SER A 418 27.71 2.70 4.35
CA SER A 418 28.88 2.30 5.14
C SER A 418 28.90 2.89 6.55
N HIS A 419 27.74 2.95 7.23
CA HIS A 419 27.68 3.34 8.65
C HIS A 419 28.25 2.24 9.57
N ASP A 420 28.87 2.66 10.67
CA ASP A 420 29.50 1.76 11.65
C ASP A 420 28.48 1.09 12.59
N GLY A 421 28.86 -0.08 13.12
CA GLY A 421 28.14 -0.79 14.17
C GLY A 421 26.87 -1.51 13.72
N LEU A 422 26.67 -1.69 12.41
CA LEU A 422 25.43 -2.25 11.86
C LEU A 422 25.44 -3.76 11.62
N LEU A 423 26.59 -4.43 11.69
CA LEU A 423 26.73 -5.83 11.27
C LEU A 423 25.72 -6.80 11.93
N PRO A 424 25.50 -6.80 13.26
CA PRO A 424 24.49 -7.68 13.87
C PRO A 424 23.08 -7.37 13.38
N ASP A 425 22.75 -6.09 13.23
CA ASP A 425 21.42 -5.64 12.84
C ASP A 425 21.14 -5.96 11.37
N PHE A 426 22.10 -5.71 10.48
CA PHE A 426 22.05 -6.04 9.06
C PHE A 426 21.93 -7.55 8.85
N ALA A 427 22.70 -8.36 9.59
CA ALA A 427 22.58 -9.81 9.56
C ALA A 427 21.18 -10.29 9.98
N SER A 428 20.59 -9.69 11.02
CA SER A 428 19.21 -10.00 11.40
C SER A 428 18.20 -9.66 10.30
N ARG A 429 18.38 -8.51 9.62
CA ARG A 429 17.53 -8.11 8.48
C ARG A 429 17.60 -9.08 7.32
N LEU A 430 18.79 -9.56 6.96
CA LEU A 430 18.98 -10.58 5.93
C LEU A 430 18.26 -11.90 6.26
N CYS A 431 18.19 -12.24 7.54
CA CYS A 431 17.60 -13.49 8.03
C CYS A 431 16.12 -13.35 8.47
N GLY A 432 15.37 -12.40 7.89
CA GLY A 432 13.92 -12.29 8.10
C GLY A 432 13.52 -11.57 9.38
N SER A 433 14.46 -10.91 10.06
CA SER A 433 14.21 -10.11 11.28
C SER A 433 13.59 -10.92 12.43
N ALA A 434 14.19 -12.07 12.73
CA ALA A 434 13.76 -12.95 13.83
C ALA A 434 13.71 -12.23 15.19
N ASP A 435 14.58 -11.25 15.44
CA ASP A 435 14.54 -10.42 16.66
C ASP A 435 13.25 -9.58 16.81
N ILE A 436 12.50 -9.39 15.72
CA ILE A 436 11.21 -8.71 15.73
C ILE A 436 10.05 -9.73 15.74
N TYR A 437 10.13 -10.76 14.90
CA TYR A 437 8.99 -11.60 14.54
C TYR A 437 9.06 -13.06 15.02
N ASP A 438 10.21 -13.55 15.48
CA ASP A 438 10.37 -14.94 15.97
C ASP A 438 10.02 -15.04 17.46
N ARG A 439 8.75 -14.79 17.78
CA ARG A 439 8.20 -14.99 19.12
C ARG A 439 7.43 -16.31 19.16
N PRO A 440 7.86 -17.29 19.97
CA PRO A 440 7.20 -18.61 20.04
C PRO A 440 5.70 -18.54 20.32
N GLU A 441 5.27 -17.58 21.13
CA GLU A 441 3.86 -17.33 21.48
C GLU A 441 3.00 -16.86 20.30
N ASP A 442 3.59 -16.16 19.33
CA ASP A 442 2.86 -15.57 18.21
C ASP A 442 2.88 -16.48 16.97
N GLY A 443 3.81 -17.44 16.90
CA GLY A 443 3.90 -18.41 15.79
C GLY A 443 4.18 -17.79 14.42
N ARG A 444 4.65 -16.54 14.38
CA ARG A 444 4.94 -15.80 13.15
C ARG A 444 6.19 -16.37 12.46
N ARG A 445 6.27 -16.10 11.16
CA ARG A 445 7.28 -16.66 10.23
C ARG A 445 8.08 -15.52 9.61
N PRO A 446 9.18 -15.78 8.88
CA PRO A 446 9.88 -14.73 8.13
C PRO A 446 8.96 -13.91 7.22
N THR A 447 7.91 -14.54 6.70
CA THR A 447 6.89 -13.88 5.87
C THR A 447 6.10 -12.77 6.57
N ALA A 448 6.14 -12.70 7.90
CA ALA A 448 5.61 -11.57 8.66
C ALA A 448 6.35 -10.26 8.34
N SER A 449 7.58 -10.34 7.83
CA SER A 449 8.37 -9.19 7.42
C SER A 449 8.17 -8.90 5.93
N ILE A 450 7.53 -7.77 5.62
CA ILE A 450 7.58 -7.17 4.29
C ILE A 450 8.83 -6.29 4.25
N ASN A 451 9.86 -6.79 3.58
CA ASN A 451 11.13 -6.09 3.40
C ASN A 451 11.00 -5.10 2.26
N PHE A 452 11.46 -3.86 2.46
CA PHE A 452 11.51 -2.84 1.42
C PHE A 452 12.68 -1.90 1.64
N VAL A 453 13.27 -1.40 0.56
CA VAL A 453 14.29 -0.33 0.60
C VAL A 453 13.65 1.02 0.28
N THR A 454 12.64 1.02 -0.58
CA THR A 454 11.94 2.17 -1.14
C THR A 454 10.48 1.78 -1.34
N VAL A 455 9.60 2.78 -1.18
CA VAL A 455 8.15 2.73 -1.38
C VAL A 455 7.73 4.12 -1.88
N HIS A 456 6.44 4.35 -2.13
CA HIS A 456 5.90 5.62 -2.57
C HIS A 456 6.30 6.79 -1.64
N ASP A 457 6.37 6.52 -0.33
CA ASP A 457 6.86 7.44 0.69
C ASP A 457 8.39 7.52 0.70
N GLY A 458 8.92 8.74 0.50
CA GLY A 458 10.35 9.00 0.44
C GLY A 458 10.90 8.97 -0.99
N PHE A 459 12.20 8.68 -1.11
CA PHE A 459 12.88 8.60 -2.40
C PHE A 459 12.58 7.30 -3.14
N THR A 460 12.58 7.39 -4.48
CA THR A 460 12.83 6.26 -5.37
C THR A 460 14.25 5.70 -5.17
N LEU A 461 14.54 4.50 -5.67
CA LEU A 461 15.89 3.91 -5.53
C LEU A 461 16.96 4.74 -6.25
N SER A 462 16.63 5.30 -7.41
CA SER A 462 17.53 6.20 -8.14
C SER A 462 17.81 7.48 -7.33
N ASP A 463 16.79 8.05 -6.70
CA ASP A 463 16.95 9.29 -5.93
C ASP A 463 17.65 9.05 -4.58
N LEU A 464 17.44 7.88 -3.96
CA LEU A 464 18.11 7.46 -2.73
C LEU A 464 19.64 7.48 -2.86
N VAL A 465 20.16 7.21 -4.06
CA VAL A 465 21.60 7.23 -4.37
C VAL A 465 22.06 8.51 -5.08
N SER A 466 21.15 9.48 -5.27
CA SER A 466 21.40 10.70 -6.05
C SER A 466 21.19 11.99 -5.28
N TYR A 467 20.57 11.97 -4.11
CA TYR A 467 20.24 13.16 -3.33
C TYR A 467 20.54 12.98 -1.83
N ASN A 468 21.12 14.01 -1.20
CA ASN A 468 21.30 14.07 0.25
C ASN A 468 20.15 14.84 0.92
N GLY A 469 19.55 15.81 0.22
CA GLY A 469 18.40 16.57 0.70
C GLY A 469 17.17 16.36 -0.19
N LYS A 470 15.98 16.62 0.35
CA LYS A 470 14.73 16.61 -0.40
C LYS A 470 14.55 17.90 -1.22
N HIS A 471 13.91 17.78 -2.38
CA HIS A 471 13.61 18.83 -3.35
C HIS A 471 12.11 18.78 -3.68
N ASN A 472 11.30 19.11 -2.67
CA ASN A 472 9.83 19.06 -2.70
C ASN A 472 9.22 20.43 -3.09
N GLU A 473 10.00 21.37 -3.64
CA GLU A 473 9.54 22.72 -3.99
C GLU A 473 8.30 22.71 -4.89
N ALA A 474 8.20 21.71 -5.77
CA ALA A 474 7.05 21.51 -6.66
C ALA A 474 5.72 21.31 -5.93
N ASN A 475 5.74 20.91 -4.66
CA ASN A 475 4.54 20.70 -3.82
C ASN A 475 3.94 22.02 -3.30
N GLY A 476 4.68 23.13 -3.41
CA GLY A 476 4.19 24.46 -3.03
C GLY A 476 4.17 24.73 -1.52
N GLU A 477 4.89 23.93 -0.73
CA GLU A 477 4.97 24.06 0.73
C GLU A 477 6.30 24.65 1.23
N GLY A 478 7.13 25.16 0.32
CA GLY A 478 8.45 25.71 0.64
C GLY A 478 9.40 24.64 1.20
N ASN A 479 9.33 23.42 0.63
CA ASN A 479 10.15 22.26 0.98
C ASN A 479 10.03 21.79 2.44
N ARG A 480 8.91 22.11 3.12
CA ARG A 480 8.67 21.73 4.53
C ARG A 480 8.08 20.33 4.69
N ASP A 481 7.40 19.85 3.66
CA ASP A 481 6.75 18.54 3.63
C ASP A 481 7.77 17.42 3.31
N GLY A 482 7.40 16.16 3.60
CA GLY A 482 8.27 14.99 3.47
C GLY A 482 9.28 14.83 4.62
N THR A 483 9.85 13.63 4.76
CA THR A 483 10.85 13.33 5.81
C THR A 483 12.17 14.07 5.55
N ASP A 484 12.83 14.53 6.61
CA ASP A 484 14.21 15.04 6.55
C ASP A 484 15.25 13.94 6.79
N ASP A 485 14.83 12.78 7.30
CA ASP A 485 15.70 11.62 7.55
C ASP A 485 15.48 10.56 6.46
N ASN A 486 16.09 10.79 5.29
CA ASN A 486 15.98 9.87 4.16
C ASN A 486 16.93 8.67 4.25
N ARG A 487 17.99 8.76 5.08
CA ARG A 487 19.13 7.83 5.05
C ARG A 487 19.67 7.61 3.62
N SER A 488 19.78 8.68 2.84
CA SER A 488 20.26 8.65 1.45
C SER A 488 21.74 9.03 1.36
N TRP A 489 22.33 8.83 0.17
CA TRP A 489 23.66 9.34 -0.17
C TRP A 489 23.77 9.62 -1.67
N ASN A 490 24.08 10.87 -2.02
CA ASN A 490 24.14 11.34 -3.41
C ASN A 490 25.34 10.81 -4.24
N CYS A 491 26.20 9.99 -3.62
CA CYS A 491 27.38 9.37 -4.23
C CYS A 491 28.45 10.36 -4.75
N GLY A 492 28.40 11.62 -4.29
CA GLY A 492 29.40 12.66 -4.61
C GLY A 492 28.87 13.85 -5.41
N ALA A 493 27.65 13.76 -5.97
CA ALA A 493 27.01 14.86 -6.70
C ALA A 493 25.52 14.93 -6.33
N GLU A 494 24.95 16.11 -6.12
CA GLU A 494 23.50 16.25 -5.85
C GLU A 494 22.73 16.25 -7.18
N GLY A 495 21.80 15.31 -7.35
CA GLY A 495 20.98 15.16 -8.54
C GLY A 495 21.72 14.60 -9.77
N PRO A 496 21.25 14.90 -10.99
CA PRO A 496 21.86 14.42 -12.24
C PRO A 496 23.33 14.83 -12.39
N THR A 497 24.16 13.95 -12.95
CA THR A 497 25.59 14.19 -13.18
C THR A 497 26.10 13.43 -14.39
N ASP A 498 27.10 14.00 -15.07
CA ASP A 498 27.83 13.37 -16.17
C ASP A 498 29.15 12.70 -15.71
N ASP A 499 29.49 12.81 -14.42
CA ASP A 499 30.68 12.17 -13.87
C ASP A 499 30.56 10.63 -13.96
N PRO A 500 31.43 9.96 -14.74
CA PRO A 500 31.32 8.52 -14.97
C PRO A 500 31.58 7.70 -13.70
N ASP A 501 32.41 8.18 -12.78
CA ASP A 501 32.75 7.47 -11.55
C ASP A 501 31.57 7.51 -10.57
N VAL A 502 30.88 8.66 -10.47
CA VAL A 502 29.66 8.80 -9.67
C VAL A 502 28.54 7.93 -10.26
N ARG A 503 28.35 7.94 -11.58
CA ARG A 503 27.33 7.11 -12.25
C ARG A 503 27.58 5.62 -12.05
N ALA A 504 28.84 5.17 -12.17
CA ALA A 504 29.22 3.78 -11.93
C ALA A 504 28.98 3.37 -10.47
N LEU A 505 29.32 4.25 -9.51
CA LEU A 505 29.03 4.03 -8.10
C LEU A 505 27.52 3.94 -7.83
N ARG A 506 26.70 4.86 -8.36
CA ARG A 506 25.23 4.82 -8.21
C ARG A 506 24.63 3.55 -8.77
N ALA A 507 25.02 3.17 -9.99
CA ALA A 507 24.53 1.94 -10.61
C ALA A 507 24.87 0.71 -9.75
N ARG A 508 26.07 0.67 -9.16
CA ARG A 508 26.48 -0.38 -8.21
C ARG A 508 25.67 -0.36 -6.91
N GLN A 509 25.39 0.82 -6.34
CA GLN A 509 24.55 0.96 -5.15
C GLN A 509 23.12 0.45 -5.39
N GLN A 510 22.49 0.84 -6.51
CA GLN A 510 21.15 0.36 -6.86
C GLN A 510 21.11 -1.18 -6.93
N ARG A 511 22.10 -1.79 -7.59
CA ARG A 511 22.21 -3.26 -7.63
C ARG A 511 22.45 -3.89 -6.26
N ALA A 512 23.27 -3.27 -5.41
CA ALA A 512 23.52 -3.74 -4.04
C ALA A 512 22.25 -3.74 -3.18
N PHE A 513 21.44 -2.68 -3.27
CA PHE A 513 20.12 -2.61 -2.65
C PHE A 513 19.17 -3.70 -3.18
N LEU A 514 19.07 -3.87 -4.50
CA LEU A 514 18.20 -4.88 -5.11
C LEU A 514 18.58 -6.31 -4.73
N VAL A 515 19.87 -6.66 -4.74
CA VAL A 515 20.34 -7.98 -4.32
C VAL A 515 20.03 -8.22 -2.85
N THR A 516 20.29 -7.22 -2.00
CA THR A 516 20.00 -7.31 -0.57
C THR A 516 18.51 -7.56 -0.35
N LEU A 517 17.64 -6.75 -0.98
CA LEU A 517 16.18 -6.87 -0.91
C LEU A 517 15.68 -8.24 -1.35
N LEU A 518 16.04 -8.65 -2.57
CA LEU A 518 15.45 -9.82 -3.22
C LEU A 518 16.00 -11.15 -2.68
N LEU A 519 17.19 -11.16 -2.07
CA LEU A 519 17.79 -12.38 -1.51
C LEU A 519 17.70 -12.45 0.03
N SER A 520 17.15 -11.42 0.70
CA SER A 520 16.83 -11.53 2.13
C SER A 520 15.67 -12.50 2.36
N ALA A 521 15.67 -13.18 3.51
CA ALA A 521 14.50 -13.90 4.00
C ALA A 521 13.39 -12.91 4.38
N GLY A 522 12.13 -13.31 4.17
CA GLY A 522 10.95 -12.43 4.23
C GLY A 522 10.34 -12.20 2.85
N VAL A 523 9.37 -11.30 2.75
CA VAL A 523 8.67 -10.98 1.49
C VAL A 523 9.24 -9.67 0.93
N PRO A 524 9.88 -9.67 -0.26
CA PRO A 524 10.37 -8.42 -0.86
C PRO A 524 9.23 -7.61 -1.49
N LEU A 525 9.23 -6.31 -1.19
CA LEU A 525 8.42 -5.28 -1.84
C LEU A 525 9.32 -4.39 -2.69
N LEU A 526 9.10 -4.45 -4.01
CA LEU A 526 9.77 -3.61 -4.99
C LEU A 526 8.88 -2.41 -5.32
N LEU A 527 9.40 -1.19 -5.13
CA LEU A 527 8.74 0.02 -5.61
C LEU A 527 8.78 0.05 -7.14
N GLY A 528 7.61 0.20 -7.75
CA GLY A 528 7.49 0.21 -9.19
C GLY A 528 8.30 1.34 -9.84
N GLY A 529 9.08 0.95 -10.85
CA GLY A 529 9.95 1.83 -11.62
C GLY A 529 11.38 1.87 -11.09
N ASP A 530 11.66 1.36 -9.90
CA ASP A 530 13.05 1.27 -9.42
C ASP A 530 13.89 0.33 -10.30
N GLU A 531 13.29 -0.70 -10.89
CA GLU A 531 13.94 -1.56 -11.88
C GLU A 531 14.25 -0.85 -13.19
N LEU A 532 13.63 0.31 -13.44
CA LEU A 532 13.79 1.14 -14.63
C LEU A 532 14.69 2.36 -14.39
N GLY A 533 15.12 2.60 -13.14
CA GLY A 533 15.82 3.83 -12.76
C GLY A 533 14.90 5.04 -12.64
N ARG A 534 13.62 4.84 -12.28
CA ARG A 534 12.64 5.92 -12.10
C ARG A 534 13.15 6.93 -11.07
N THR A 535 12.95 8.21 -11.37
CA THR A 535 13.33 9.35 -10.52
C THR A 535 12.12 10.26 -10.30
N GLN A 536 12.02 10.83 -9.12
CA GLN A 536 11.13 11.94 -8.78
C GLN A 536 11.92 13.26 -8.65
N ARG A 537 13.14 13.30 -9.21
CA ARG A 537 14.03 14.47 -9.25
C ARG A 537 14.39 14.98 -7.85
N GLY A 538 14.48 14.08 -6.88
CA GLY A 538 14.75 14.43 -5.50
C GLY A 538 13.52 14.91 -4.73
N ASN A 539 12.31 14.85 -5.30
CA ASN A 539 11.10 14.97 -4.51
C ASN A 539 10.90 13.66 -3.73
N ASN A 540 10.85 13.74 -2.41
CA ASN A 540 10.67 12.56 -1.53
C ASN A 540 9.25 12.44 -0.98
N ASN A 541 8.33 13.26 -1.48
CA ASN A 541 6.93 13.33 -1.04
C ASN A 541 6.05 13.76 -2.21
N ALA A 542 6.13 13.04 -3.34
CA ALA A 542 5.44 13.43 -4.57
C ALA A 542 3.93 13.15 -4.56
N TYR A 543 3.27 13.24 -3.39
CA TYR A 543 1.87 12.88 -3.17
C TYR A 543 0.88 13.70 -3.99
N CYS A 544 1.27 14.90 -4.40
CA CYS A 544 0.44 15.83 -5.15
C CYS A 544 0.89 16.08 -6.60
N GLN A 545 1.87 15.30 -7.08
CA GLN A 545 2.48 15.50 -8.40
C GLN A 545 1.93 14.50 -9.42
N ASP A 546 0.81 14.82 -10.06
CA ASP A 546 0.26 14.01 -11.16
C ASP A 546 0.79 14.47 -12.53
N ASN A 547 2.09 14.24 -12.75
CA ASN A 547 2.85 14.71 -13.91
C ASN A 547 4.15 13.89 -14.11
N GLU A 548 5.04 14.36 -14.98
CA GLU A 548 6.31 13.71 -15.34
C GLU A 548 7.31 13.57 -14.18
N ILE A 549 7.04 14.13 -12.99
CA ILE A 549 7.81 13.82 -11.77
C ILE A 549 7.50 12.39 -11.30
N THR A 550 6.25 11.92 -11.44
CA THR A 550 5.84 10.63 -10.88
C THR A 550 5.51 9.58 -11.93
N TRP A 551 5.14 9.99 -13.15
CA TRP A 551 4.87 9.09 -14.26
C TRP A 551 6.11 8.29 -14.65
N PHE A 552 5.91 7.06 -15.10
CA PHE A 552 7.00 6.19 -15.55
C PHE A 552 7.51 6.68 -16.91
N ASP A 553 8.79 7.03 -17.00
CA ASP A 553 9.42 7.37 -18.27
C ASP A 553 9.89 6.11 -19.01
N TRP A 554 8.96 5.51 -19.74
CA TRP A 554 9.22 4.33 -20.58
C TRP A 554 10.15 4.60 -21.77
N SER A 555 10.45 5.86 -22.08
CA SER A 555 11.34 6.23 -23.19
C SER A 555 12.82 6.23 -22.81
N ALA A 556 13.13 6.31 -21.51
CA ALA A 556 14.48 6.49 -20.98
C ALA A 556 14.80 5.50 -19.84
N ILE A 557 14.39 4.23 -19.98
CA ILE A 557 14.63 3.20 -18.96
C ILE A 557 16.10 2.77 -18.90
N ASP A 558 16.57 2.42 -17.69
CA ASP A 558 17.83 1.70 -17.51
C ASP A 558 17.65 0.21 -17.83
N THR A 559 18.00 -0.17 -19.06
CA THR A 559 17.86 -1.55 -19.53
C THR A 559 18.78 -2.55 -18.82
N ASP A 560 19.94 -2.09 -18.34
CA ASP A 560 20.89 -2.96 -17.66
C ASP A 560 20.44 -3.24 -16.23
N LEU A 561 19.90 -2.23 -15.54
CA LEU A 561 19.25 -2.41 -14.24
C LEU A 561 18.01 -3.28 -14.35
N LEU A 562 17.18 -3.10 -15.38
CA LEU A 562 15.99 -3.93 -15.60
C LEU A 562 16.38 -5.41 -15.78
N ARG A 563 17.38 -5.69 -16.64
CA ARG A 563 17.88 -7.06 -16.83
C ARG A 563 18.44 -7.64 -15.54
N PHE A 564 19.22 -6.85 -14.80
CA PHE A 564 19.77 -7.28 -13.51
C PHE A 564 18.66 -7.63 -12.50
N THR A 565 17.65 -6.77 -12.35
CA THR A 565 16.52 -7.02 -11.44
C THR A 565 15.76 -8.30 -11.83
N LYS A 566 15.52 -8.52 -13.12
CA LYS A 566 14.92 -9.76 -13.64
C LYS A 566 15.73 -10.99 -13.25
N ASP A 567 17.05 -10.94 -13.43
CA ASP A 567 17.95 -12.06 -13.10
C ASP A 567 17.91 -12.39 -11.60
N VAL A 568 17.90 -11.37 -10.72
CA VAL A 568 17.84 -11.59 -9.26
C VAL A 568 16.47 -12.10 -8.81
N ILE A 569 15.36 -11.61 -9.38
CA ILE A 569 14.02 -12.16 -9.13
C ILE A 569 13.96 -13.62 -9.58
N ALA A 570 14.49 -13.94 -10.77
CA ALA A 570 14.54 -15.31 -11.26
C ALA A 570 15.37 -16.22 -10.35
N LEU A 571 16.51 -15.74 -9.86
CA LEU A 571 17.35 -16.45 -8.88
C LEU A 571 16.55 -16.74 -7.60
N ARG A 572 15.90 -15.75 -7.00
CA ARG A 572 15.05 -15.93 -5.81
C ARG A 572 13.97 -16.98 -6.03
N ARG A 573 13.24 -16.89 -7.14
CA ARG A 573 12.11 -17.80 -7.44
C ARG A 573 12.57 -19.24 -7.59
N LYS A 574 13.71 -19.44 -8.28
CA LYS A 574 14.26 -20.76 -8.55
C LYS A 574 14.75 -21.47 -7.28
N HIS A 575 15.23 -20.73 -6.29
CA HIS A 575 15.96 -21.27 -5.14
C HIS A 575 15.19 -21.12 -3.82
N PRO A 576 14.57 -22.20 -3.29
CA PRO A 576 13.88 -22.23 -1.99
C PRO A 576 14.62 -21.59 -0.81
N VAL A 577 15.96 -21.61 -0.78
CA VAL A 577 16.74 -21.05 0.34
C VAL A 577 16.50 -19.55 0.57
N PHE A 578 16.14 -18.80 -0.47
CA PHE A 578 15.84 -17.36 -0.35
C PHE A 578 14.39 -17.08 0.03
N ARG A 579 13.53 -18.11 0.01
CA ARG A 579 12.08 -18.03 0.22
C ARG A 579 11.61 -19.00 1.30
N ARG A 580 12.40 -19.14 2.36
CA ARG A 580 12.07 -20.03 3.48
C ARG A 580 10.86 -19.53 4.27
N ARG A 581 10.02 -20.50 4.65
CA ARG A 581 8.80 -20.34 5.45
C ARG A 581 9.09 -20.36 6.95
N ARG A 582 10.29 -20.74 7.35
CA ARG A 582 10.73 -20.85 8.74
C ARG A 582 12.00 -20.02 8.94
N PHE A 583 12.18 -19.49 10.13
CA PHE A 583 13.44 -18.88 10.50
C PHE A 583 14.53 -19.97 10.49
N SER A 584 15.67 -19.64 9.88
CA SER A 584 16.94 -20.28 10.24
C SER A 584 17.17 -20.02 11.73
N ALA A 585 17.72 -20.96 12.49
CA ALA A 585 17.83 -20.86 13.95
C ALA A 585 18.90 -19.82 14.43
N GLY A 586 18.76 -18.56 14.01
CA GLY A 586 19.63 -17.43 14.32
C GLY A 586 21.04 -17.52 13.72
N SER A 587 21.96 -16.71 14.24
CA SER A 587 23.40 -16.75 13.92
C SER A 587 24.12 -18.05 14.33
N GLY A 588 23.41 -18.96 15.00
CA GLY A 588 23.85 -20.32 15.34
C GLY A 588 23.07 -21.42 14.62
N GLY A 589 22.24 -21.07 13.63
CA GLY A 589 21.49 -22.04 12.83
C GLY A 589 22.42 -23.04 12.16
N SER A 590 22.05 -24.32 12.13
CA SER A 590 22.87 -25.35 11.50
C SER A 590 23.03 -25.15 9.98
N ASP A 591 22.17 -24.32 9.40
CA ASP A 591 21.99 -24.02 7.99
C ASP A 591 22.65 -22.71 7.53
N LEU A 592 23.10 -21.85 8.46
CA LEU A 592 23.79 -20.60 8.15
C LEU A 592 25.17 -20.56 8.84
N ARG A 593 26.20 -20.09 8.11
CA ARG A 593 27.53 -19.86 8.68
C ARG A 593 28.08 -18.51 8.23
N TRP A 594 28.64 -17.77 9.17
CA TRP A 594 29.11 -16.41 8.96
C TRP A 594 30.63 -16.38 9.08
N PHE A 595 31.30 -15.81 8.10
CA PHE A 595 32.75 -15.74 8.03
C PHE A 595 33.22 -14.29 7.89
N THR A 596 34.39 -14.01 8.47
CA THR A 596 35.14 -12.81 8.16
C THR A 596 35.65 -12.86 6.71
N PRO A 597 36.09 -11.74 6.11
CA PRO A 597 36.74 -11.78 4.80
C PRO A 597 37.98 -12.70 4.74
N ALA A 598 38.60 -13.01 5.89
CA ALA A 598 39.72 -13.95 5.97
C ALA A 598 39.29 -15.44 5.97
N GLY A 599 38.00 -15.74 5.78
CA GLY A 599 37.49 -17.11 5.70
C GLY A 599 37.35 -17.81 7.05
N THR A 600 37.53 -17.09 8.16
CA THR A 600 37.36 -17.62 9.52
C THR A 600 35.94 -17.39 10.02
N GLU A 601 35.35 -18.37 10.69
CA GLU A 601 34.03 -18.21 11.30
C GLU A 601 34.01 -17.03 12.28
N MET A 602 32.93 -16.24 12.25
CA MET A 602 32.81 -15.03 13.05
C MET A 602 32.67 -15.33 14.55
N THR A 603 33.52 -14.70 15.35
CA THR A 603 33.44 -14.73 16.82
C THR A 603 32.56 -13.60 17.34
N GLN A 604 32.18 -13.65 18.63
CA GLN A 604 31.45 -12.56 19.28
C GLN A 604 32.19 -11.21 19.19
N ALA A 605 33.52 -11.22 19.19
CA ALA A 605 34.32 -10.01 19.03
C ALA A 605 34.17 -9.41 17.62
N ASN A 606 34.06 -10.26 16.58
CA ASN A 606 33.82 -9.80 15.21
C ASN A 606 32.41 -9.20 15.05
N TRP A 607 31.40 -9.81 15.68
CA TRP A 607 30.04 -9.26 15.69
C TRP A 607 29.93 -7.92 16.42
N ALA A 608 30.76 -7.71 17.45
CA ALA A 608 30.78 -6.47 18.23
C ALA A 608 31.71 -5.39 17.64
N ASP A 609 32.43 -5.69 16.56
CA ASP A 609 33.36 -4.75 15.93
C ASP A 609 32.57 -3.65 15.19
N PRO A 610 32.67 -2.38 15.61
CA PRO A 610 31.93 -1.29 14.96
C PRO A 610 32.40 -1.03 13.53
N GLU A 611 33.63 -1.40 13.16
CA GLU A 611 34.19 -1.14 11.83
C GLU A 611 33.93 -2.30 10.84
N ALA A 612 33.34 -3.40 11.31
CA ALA A 612 33.06 -4.56 10.47
C ALA A 612 31.92 -4.28 9.49
N ARG A 613 32.29 -3.98 8.24
CA ARG A 613 31.38 -3.64 7.14
C ARG A 613 31.34 -4.70 6.03
N SER A 614 31.97 -5.85 6.26
CA SER A 614 32.12 -6.90 5.25
C SER A 614 32.15 -8.28 5.90
N PHE A 615 31.46 -9.24 5.28
CA PHE A 615 31.35 -10.61 5.76
C PHE A 615 31.01 -11.55 4.60
N ALA A 616 31.20 -12.85 4.81
CA ALA A 616 30.68 -13.89 3.94
C ALA A 616 29.61 -14.71 4.67
N LEU A 617 28.49 -14.97 4.01
CA LEU A 617 27.39 -15.78 4.52
C LEU A 617 27.24 -17.04 3.67
N PHE A 618 27.47 -18.20 4.27
CA PHE A 618 27.17 -19.50 3.68
C PHE A 618 25.75 -19.92 4.06
N ILE A 619 24.99 -20.40 3.08
CA ILE A 619 23.62 -20.91 3.20
C ILE A 619 23.61 -22.35 2.69
N ASP A 620 23.29 -23.28 3.58
CA ASP A 620 23.16 -24.71 3.27
C ASP A 620 21.78 -25.01 2.66
N GLY A 621 21.76 -25.51 1.42
CA GLY A 621 20.53 -25.85 0.69
C GLY A 621 19.86 -27.14 1.14
N ALA A 622 20.48 -27.94 2.02
CA ALA A 622 19.99 -29.26 2.39
C ALA A 622 19.64 -29.44 3.87
N THR A 623 20.06 -28.52 4.75
CA THR A 623 19.80 -28.62 6.19
C THR A 623 18.43 -28.04 6.55
N ASP A 624 17.58 -28.90 7.16
CA ASP A 624 16.20 -28.58 7.55
C ASP A 624 15.35 -27.90 6.44
N PRO A 625 15.28 -28.48 5.22
CA PRO A 625 14.58 -27.87 4.11
C PRO A 625 13.09 -27.71 4.42
N ASP A 626 12.46 -26.68 3.87
CA ASP A 626 11.01 -26.61 3.86
C ASP A 626 10.41 -27.76 3.02
N VAL A 627 9.11 -27.98 3.18
CA VAL A 627 8.41 -29.06 2.51
C VAL A 627 7.40 -28.49 1.50
N SER A 628 7.35 -29.09 0.32
CA SER A 628 6.39 -28.75 -0.74
C SER A 628 4.95 -29.11 -0.34
N ALA A 629 3.97 -28.66 -1.12
CA ALA A 629 2.57 -29.01 -0.90
C ALA A 629 2.31 -30.53 -0.89
N ASP A 630 3.11 -31.30 -1.64
CA ASP A 630 3.00 -32.76 -1.75
C ASP A 630 3.81 -33.52 -0.68
N GLY A 631 4.41 -32.81 0.30
CA GLY A 631 5.18 -33.44 1.37
C GLY A 631 6.64 -33.75 1.03
N VAL A 632 7.17 -33.22 -0.09
CA VAL A 632 8.54 -33.46 -0.54
C VAL A 632 9.50 -32.39 0.02
N PRO A 633 10.64 -32.76 0.63
CA PRO A 633 11.66 -31.79 1.02
C PRO A 633 12.15 -30.94 -0.16
N LEU A 634 12.13 -29.62 0.00
CA LEU A 634 12.64 -28.63 -0.95
C LEU A 634 14.14 -28.44 -0.74
N LEU A 635 14.93 -29.43 -1.17
CA LEU A 635 16.39 -29.31 -1.21
C LEU A 635 16.82 -28.31 -2.28
N ASP A 636 17.96 -27.67 -2.07
CA ASP A 636 18.51 -26.65 -2.95
C ASP A 636 20.04 -26.75 -3.03
N ASP A 637 20.62 -25.93 -3.90
CA ASP A 637 22.07 -25.71 -4.01
C ASP A 637 22.61 -24.95 -2.78
N ASP A 638 23.93 -25.01 -2.59
CA ASP A 638 24.59 -24.21 -1.56
C ASP A 638 24.98 -22.83 -2.09
N PHE A 639 24.87 -21.81 -1.24
CA PHE A 639 25.19 -20.44 -1.60
C PHE A 639 26.22 -19.82 -0.67
N LEU A 640 27.07 -18.97 -1.24
CA LEU A 640 27.99 -18.11 -0.48
C LEU A 640 27.83 -16.67 -0.95
N LEU A 641 27.34 -15.81 -0.06
CA LEU A 641 27.16 -14.38 -0.30
C LEU A 641 28.36 -13.64 0.27
N LEU A 642 29.16 -13.03 -0.61
CA LEU A 642 30.28 -12.18 -0.24
C LEU A 642 29.82 -10.73 -0.25
N VAL A 643 29.67 -10.12 0.93
CA VAL A 643 29.17 -8.76 1.09
C VAL A 643 30.32 -7.84 1.46
N ASN A 644 30.66 -6.89 0.58
CA ASN A 644 31.63 -5.86 0.84
C ASN A 644 30.95 -4.49 0.97
N GLY A 645 30.66 -4.04 2.19
CA GLY A 645 30.17 -2.69 2.48
C GLY A 645 31.30 -1.65 2.58
N TRP A 646 32.57 -2.05 2.46
CA TRP A 646 33.72 -1.17 2.49
C TRP A 646 33.92 -0.41 1.17
N TRP A 647 34.63 0.71 1.25
CA TRP A 647 34.82 1.62 0.12
C TRP A 647 35.99 1.25 -0.80
N GLU A 648 36.75 0.23 -0.45
CA GLU A 648 37.81 -0.37 -1.27
C GLU A 648 37.47 -1.83 -1.62
N PRO A 649 38.06 -2.39 -2.70
CA PRO A 649 37.99 -3.83 -2.95
C PRO A 649 38.57 -4.63 -1.78
N LEU A 650 37.95 -5.77 -1.46
CA LEU A 650 38.44 -6.71 -0.47
C LEU A 650 38.58 -8.11 -1.08
N THR A 651 39.62 -8.84 -0.69
CA THR A 651 39.77 -10.25 -1.05
C THR A 651 39.14 -11.11 0.04
N PHE A 652 38.23 -11.99 -0.38
CA PHE A 652 37.58 -12.98 0.46
C PHE A 652 38.25 -14.33 0.29
N GLU A 653 38.74 -14.90 1.39
CA GLU A 653 39.20 -16.28 1.45
C GLU A 653 37.98 -17.21 1.53
N LEU A 654 37.89 -18.18 0.62
CA LEU A 654 36.79 -19.15 0.64
C LEU A 654 37.08 -20.20 1.73
N PRO A 655 36.13 -20.47 2.65
CA PRO A 655 36.39 -21.32 3.80
C PRO A 655 36.68 -22.78 3.37
N ALA A 656 37.81 -23.33 3.83
CA ALA A 656 38.41 -24.56 3.31
C ALA A 656 37.55 -25.83 3.47
N ASP A 657 36.77 -25.92 4.55
CA ASP A 657 35.86 -27.04 4.81
C ASP A 657 34.66 -27.06 3.84
N TYR A 658 34.41 -25.94 3.16
CA TYR A 658 33.43 -25.78 2.09
C TYR A 658 34.13 -25.70 0.71
N GLY A 659 35.43 -25.98 0.66
CA GLY A 659 36.33 -25.85 -0.49
C GLY A 659 36.38 -27.04 -1.44
N ALA A 660 35.54 -28.06 -1.26
CA ALA A 660 35.35 -29.15 -2.23
C ALA A 660 34.31 -28.83 -3.33
N HIS A 661 33.71 -27.64 -3.26
CA HIS A 661 32.60 -27.17 -4.08
C HIS A 661 33.14 -26.21 -5.16
N ARG A 662 32.99 -26.54 -6.44
CA ARG A 662 33.21 -25.55 -7.52
C ARG A 662 32.13 -24.48 -7.37
N TRP A 663 32.54 -23.23 -7.17
CA TRP A 663 31.65 -22.09 -6.98
C TRP A 663 31.46 -21.34 -8.30
N GLU A 664 30.22 -21.11 -8.71
CA GLU A 664 29.86 -20.31 -9.87
C GLU A 664 29.36 -18.94 -9.42
N VAL A 665 29.88 -17.87 -10.01
CA VAL A 665 29.31 -16.52 -9.82
C VAL A 665 27.95 -16.47 -10.50
N VAL A 666 26.88 -16.41 -9.70
CA VAL A 666 25.50 -16.31 -10.21
C VAL A 666 24.96 -14.89 -10.15
N CYS A 667 25.56 -14.01 -9.36
CA CYS A 667 25.23 -12.59 -9.30
C CYS A 667 26.44 -11.77 -8.80
N SER A 668 26.73 -10.64 -9.44
CA SER A 668 27.76 -9.69 -9.02
C SER A 668 27.23 -8.27 -9.23
N THR A 669 27.26 -7.43 -8.19
CA THR A 669 26.75 -6.05 -8.29
C THR A 669 27.81 -5.08 -8.82
N PHE A 670 29.09 -5.45 -8.73
CA PHE A 670 30.19 -4.68 -9.31
C PHE A 670 30.30 -4.92 -10.83
N ASP A 671 30.34 -6.18 -11.26
CA ASP A 671 30.30 -6.59 -12.67
C ASP A 671 29.12 -7.54 -12.94
N PRO A 672 27.96 -7.01 -13.36
CA PRO A 672 26.76 -7.82 -13.65
C PRO A 672 26.93 -8.90 -14.71
N ALA A 673 27.96 -8.83 -15.55
CA ALA A 673 28.23 -9.80 -16.61
C ALA A 673 29.09 -10.98 -16.14
N GLU A 674 29.69 -10.89 -14.95
CA GLU A 674 30.58 -11.91 -14.39
C GLU A 674 29.83 -13.23 -14.13
N ARG A 675 30.32 -14.33 -14.72
CA ARG A 675 29.76 -15.69 -14.57
C ARG A 675 30.85 -16.75 -14.39
N ASP A 676 31.99 -16.34 -13.85
CA ASP A 676 33.16 -17.19 -13.74
C ASP A 676 33.00 -18.28 -12.67
N THR A 677 33.75 -19.36 -12.83
CA THR A 677 33.92 -20.36 -11.76
C THR A 677 35.11 -19.99 -10.90
N VAL A 678 34.91 -19.87 -9.59
CA VAL A 678 35.97 -19.57 -8.61
C VAL A 678 36.25 -20.79 -7.74
N ALA A 679 37.52 -20.96 -7.37
CA ALA A 679 38.00 -22.08 -6.55
C ALA A 679 38.98 -21.63 -5.45
N GLY A 680 39.17 -20.32 -5.29
CA GLY A 680 40.14 -19.72 -4.37
C GLY A 680 39.75 -18.29 -4.00
N PRO A 681 40.69 -17.50 -3.47
CA PRO A 681 40.41 -16.15 -3.00
C PRO A 681 39.71 -15.32 -4.08
N THR A 682 38.61 -14.67 -3.71
CA THR A 682 37.76 -13.90 -4.64
C THR A 682 37.78 -12.43 -4.26
N THR A 683 38.16 -11.56 -5.18
CA THR A 683 38.15 -10.10 -4.94
C THR A 683 36.76 -9.55 -5.20
N VAL A 684 36.16 -8.94 -4.17
CA VAL A 684 34.86 -8.29 -4.24
C VAL A 684 35.08 -6.78 -4.27
N GLY A 685 34.52 -6.12 -5.29
CA GLY A 685 34.66 -4.69 -5.48
C GLY A 685 34.08 -3.85 -4.32
N PRO A 686 34.42 -2.55 -4.25
CA PRO A 686 33.93 -1.67 -3.18
C PRO A 686 32.41 -1.56 -3.20
N ARG A 687 31.77 -1.63 -2.03
CA ARG A 687 30.32 -1.51 -1.86
C ARG A 687 29.55 -2.41 -2.83
N SER A 688 29.88 -3.69 -2.83
CA SER A 688 29.30 -4.67 -3.74
C SER A 688 29.00 -6.01 -3.08
N VAL A 689 28.22 -6.81 -3.77
CA VAL A 689 27.86 -8.18 -3.38
C VAL A 689 28.24 -9.11 -4.53
N VAL A 690 28.85 -10.24 -4.20
CA VAL A 690 29.01 -11.38 -5.11
C VAL A 690 28.28 -12.57 -4.49
N VAL A 691 27.44 -13.22 -5.27
CA VAL A 691 26.71 -14.44 -4.87
C VAL A 691 27.30 -15.60 -5.65
N LEU A 692 27.81 -16.57 -4.91
CA LEU A 692 28.35 -17.80 -5.44
C LEU A 692 27.36 -18.94 -5.20
N ARG A 693 27.25 -19.85 -6.16
CA ARG A 693 26.46 -21.09 -6.05
C ARG A 693 27.35 -22.30 -6.21
N SER A 694 27.13 -23.33 -5.40
CA SER A 694 27.63 -24.66 -5.69
C SER A 694 26.47 -25.63 -5.90
N ALA A 695 26.41 -26.19 -7.11
CA ALA A 695 25.38 -27.14 -7.48
C ALA A 695 25.55 -28.46 -6.72
N ARG A 696 24.44 -29.01 -6.21
CA ARG A 696 24.41 -30.31 -5.53
C ARG A 696 24.14 -31.48 -6.46
#